data_AF-A0A665UZ24-F1
#
_entry.id   AF-A0A665UZ24-F1
#
_cell.length_a   1.000
_cell.length_b   1.000
_cell.length_c   1.000
_cell.angle_alpha   90.00
_cell.angle_beta   90.00
_cell.angle_gamma   90.00
#
_symmetry.space_group_name_H-M   'P 1'
#
loop_
_entity.id
_entity.type
_entity.pdbx_description
1 polymer ?
#
loop_
_entity_poly.entity_id
_entity_poly.type
_entity_poly.pdbx_seq_one_letter_code
_entity_poly.pdbx_strand_id
1 'polypeptide(L)'
;MRHGRIYIDGPLEDMFGYTVQQFENSEGKWVLIGSPLSGQPAKRTGDVYKCPVGTGNNKCIKLELPKNTTVPNLIEVKENMTMGTTLVTNPSGGFLACGPQYGYMCGEQQYISGVCANVSSSFQILNSVAPAVQDCGKELDIVMVLDGSNSIYPWSSITDFLERFLGNIAIGPKLSQVGIVSYGETVTHRVNLSQFDNTPALLEFVKDLPQQTGFKTMTFLGIDTAREEAFTPERGARPGVKKVMVIVTDGESHDFHNLNKVIKACDDDGIESSRFFVLGDYNRQNKSAEQVQKFIKEIESISSEPLRDHFFNVSDEVALLTIVDALGNKILALEATTSNFTSSFEMEMSQAGFSAHTSKEGVLLGAVGAYDWNGTVVMHTPRGTIVPENNQFYDPKTEAGYERLAGYTGYDVQSASTPNGILYITGAPRYNHTGRVVIYRLDEKNNIVVSQILKGEQIGSYFGSVLQTVDVDGNSYTDILLVGAPMFMGSERDEQGQVYVYKVDQDGQFNYEFTLKPVNQSCCTAHSTSCALKNEPCGARFGTAIAAVTDLNLDGFNDVAIGAPFENDHRGAVYIYHGDETSLKEKFVQRIPAGGDGDKVKFFGQSIHGVMDLNGDGITDVTIGGLGGASLFWSRDVAELRANMTFDPAKINLQQSQCEHGGRKSVCVTTQVCFAYAIKSEQQNLNILYSLTLDALRAKARASFISSDDKNDRRIIKTVTITDGETQCVAKQFMMEARLDFRDPLMVSLEFELADKDKGPVLDESLPKSINKTIPLVDCGSDEKCIADLSLKAEPSVKSMVIKAKNDKIEVNINVRNSKDNAYNTKVILSFTPNINYVKVEPEKECPLNNTKLECGVGYPFLGSNVEENFKVKFEVNPNYIQEVIHINVTATSDSEELPSTLNDNTVLISIPVKYEAGVVFSVRPVDEHIVVKEGEQYPPVLNDTKMIGEEVNISYTKEGDVVTPPLDLTVTYPHLSPRQNNLLYLTHVSTTPQVCKQSNVQKSSPKHGGDFAHCEPSLFLLQTCSAELNCASFTCSLPEANINQVNITFRVWKPTFIKVKIQVSKESHGGIPIWVIIISILIGLLILALVIFILWKVIFPDFYCIAFNTFKNNSVVNGSLSLVCSPPKFKAKFD
;
A
#
# COMPACT_ATOMS: atom_id res chain seq x y z
N MET A 1 -9.04 23.97 22.53
CA MET A 1 -10.41 23.46 22.84
C MET A 1 -10.61 22.92 24.29
N ARG A 2 -10.34 23.66 25.39
CA ARG A 2 -10.45 23.13 26.78
C ARG A 2 -11.73 23.52 27.57
N HIS A 3 -12.53 24.48 27.12
CA HIS A 3 -13.57 25.11 27.96
C HIS A 3 -14.97 25.28 27.32
N GLY A 4 -15.26 24.49 26.28
CA GLY A 4 -16.55 24.49 25.61
C GLY A 4 -16.84 23.14 24.99
N ARG A 5 -17.12 22.12 25.82
CA ARG A 5 -17.49 20.78 25.35
C ARG A 5 -18.98 20.59 25.56
N ILE A 6 -19.72 20.40 24.48
CA ILE A 6 -21.05 19.81 24.55
C ILE A 6 -20.89 18.31 24.36
N TYR A 7 -21.45 17.54 25.27
CA TYR A 7 -21.44 16.10 25.19
C TYR A 7 -22.85 15.60 24.88
N ILE A 8 -22.93 14.74 23.87
CA ILE A 8 -24.16 14.14 23.38
C ILE A 8 -24.09 12.66 23.74
N ASP A 9 -24.89 12.27 24.73
CA ASP A 9 -24.99 10.89 25.21
C ASP A 9 -25.93 10.05 24.35
N GLY A 10 -25.59 8.77 24.17
CA GLY A 10 -26.47 7.76 23.59
C GLY A 10 -26.15 6.34 24.06
N PRO A 11 -26.94 5.34 23.64
CA PRO A 11 -26.71 3.96 24.08
C PRO A 11 -25.43 3.37 23.46
N LEU A 12 -24.54 2.85 24.31
CA LEU A 12 -23.29 2.19 23.88
C LEU A 12 -23.57 0.93 23.05
N GLU A 13 -24.58 0.15 23.45
CA GLU A 13 -25.02 -1.10 22.80
C GLU A 13 -25.59 -0.88 21.38
N ASP A 14 -26.13 0.30 21.11
CA ASP A 14 -26.62 0.71 19.80
C ASP A 14 -25.49 1.23 18.88
N MET A 15 -24.25 1.26 19.39
CA MET A 15 -23.08 1.90 18.77
C MET A 15 -23.36 3.36 18.38
N PHE A 16 -24.09 4.08 19.23
CA PHE A 16 -24.35 5.50 19.01
C PHE A 16 -23.03 6.28 18.97
N GLY A 17 -22.82 7.09 17.93
CA GLY A 17 -21.55 7.81 17.71
C GLY A 17 -20.60 7.10 16.75
N TYR A 18 -21.04 6.01 16.09
CA TYR A 18 -20.26 5.30 15.07
C TYR A 18 -19.81 6.22 13.94
N THR A 19 -20.74 6.96 13.35
CA THR A 19 -20.47 8.08 12.44
C THR A 19 -21.00 9.39 13.02
N VAL A 20 -20.33 10.49 12.72
CA VAL A 20 -20.78 11.84 13.08
C VAL A 20 -20.66 12.75 11.86
N GLN A 21 -21.63 13.64 11.68
CA GLN A 21 -21.59 14.66 10.65
C GLN A 21 -22.24 15.95 11.13
N GLN A 22 -21.59 17.07 10.89
CA GLN A 22 -22.17 18.39 11.15
C GLN A 22 -23.09 18.77 9.98
N PHE A 23 -24.25 19.34 10.28
CA PHE A 23 -25.29 19.63 9.30
C PHE A 23 -26.04 20.93 9.63
N GLU A 24 -26.30 21.76 8.62
CA GLU A 24 -27.06 22.99 8.78
C GLU A 24 -28.22 23.04 7.76
N ASN A 25 -29.36 23.54 8.22
CA ASN A 25 -30.53 23.81 7.39
C ASN A 25 -31.26 25.06 7.89
N SER A 26 -32.40 25.38 7.27
CA SER A 26 -33.24 26.52 7.68
C SER A 26 -33.81 26.43 9.10
N GLU A 27 -33.81 25.25 9.73
CA GLU A 27 -34.28 25.05 11.11
C GLU A 27 -33.17 25.26 12.15
N GLY A 28 -31.90 25.31 11.72
CA GLY A 28 -30.75 25.54 12.58
C GLY A 28 -29.57 24.59 12.29
N LYS A 29 -28.67 24.50 13.26
CA LYS A 29 -27.46 23.68 13.20
C LYS A 29 -27.65 22.37 13.99
N TRP A 30 -27.13 21.29 13.42
CA TRP A 30 -27.35 19.92 13.88
C TRP A 30 -26.05 19.11 13.84
N VAL A 31 -25.98 18.12 14.73
CA VAL A 31 -25.05 16.99 14.59
C VAL A 31 -25.88 15.76 14.27
N LEU A 32 -25.58 15.14 13.13
CA LEU A 32 -26.12 13.86 12.73
C LEU A 32 -25.22 12.75 13.28
N ILE A 33 -25.83 11.74 13.89
CA ILE A 33 -25.11 10.65 14.56
C ILE A 33 -25.65 9.31 14.07
N GLY A 34 -24.79 8.50 13.46
CA GLY A 34 -25.10 7.13 13.10
C GLY A 34 -25.07 6.21 14.33
N SER A 35 -26.04 5.31 14.38
CA SER A 35 -26.19 4.30 15.44
C SER A 35 -26.55 2.96 14.78
N PRO A 36 -25.56 2.26 14.19
CA PRO A 36 -25.82 1.15 13.29
C PRO A 36 -26.45 -0.07 13.97
N LEU A 37 -26.41 -0.16 15.30
CA LEU A 37 -27.04 -1.26 16.03
C LEU A 37 -28.34 -0.84 16.73
N SER A 38 -28.90 0.33 16.42
CA SER A 38 -30.15 0.74 17.05
C SER A 38 -31.28 -0.27 16.84
N GLY A 39 -32.00 -0.58 17.92
CA GLY A 39 -33.03 -1.61 17.97
C GLY A 39 -32.53 -2.99 18.40
N GLN A 40 -31.35 -3.12 19.01
CA GLN A 40 -30.90 -4.39 19.58
C GLN A 40 -31.70 -4.80 20.83
N PRO A 41 -31.85 -6.11 21.12
CA PRO A 41 -31.60 -7.26 20.25
C PRO A 41 -32.79 -7.55 19.30
N ALA A 42 -33.93 -6.88 19.47
CA ALA A 42 -35.16 -7.11 18.72
C ALA A 42 -35.41 -6.01 17.69
N LYS A 43 -35.31 -6.34 16.39
CA LYS A 43 -35.41 -5.40 15.25
C LYS A 43 -34.21 -4.44 15.12
N ARG A 44 -32.99 -4.99 15.26
CA ARG A 44 -31.74 -4.27 14.97
C ARG A 44 -31.71 -3.86 13.51
N THR A 45 -31.97 -2.60 13.23
CA THR A 45 -31.96 -2.05 11.85
C THR A 45 -30.89 -0.99 11.69
N GLY A 46 -30.45 -0.38 12.80
CA GLY A 46 -29.62 0.82 12.77
C GLY A 46 -30.44 2.05 12.42
N ASP A 47 -29.96 3.24 12.77
CA ASP A 47 -30.60 4.50 12.36
C ASP A 47 -29.63 5.67 12.46
N VAL A 48 -30.08 6.84 12.02
CA VAL A 48 -29.43 8.13 12.20
C VAL A 48 -30.26 9.00 13.13
N TYR A 49 -29.59 9.69 14.05
CA TYR A 49 -30.18 10.66 14.97
C TYR A 49 -29.78 12.07 14.56
N LYS A 50 -30.71 13.03 14.66
CA LYS A 50 -30.39 14.46 14.57
C LYS A 50 -30.37 15.09 15.96
N CYS A 51 -29.29 15.78 16.29
CA CYS A 51 -29.09 16.42 17.59
C CYS A 51 -28.94 17.93 17.39
N PRO A 52 -29.85 18.76 17.92
CA PRO A 52 -29.77 20.21 17.73
C PRO A 52 -28.59 20.80 18.52
N VAL A 53 -27.98 21.85 17.96
CA VAL A 53 -26.90 22.60 18.59
C VAL A 53 -27.37 24.03 18.89
N GLY A 54 -26.99 24.59 20.05
CA GLY A 54 -27.26 25.99 20.39
C GLY A 54 -28.67 26.31 20.94
N THR A 55 -29.60 25.34 21.00
CA THR A 55 -31.00 25.56 21.42
C THR A 55 -31.28 25.31 22.91
N GLY A 56 -30.26 24.94 23.69
CA GLY A 56 -30.39 24.60 25.12
C GLY A 56 -31.09 23.25 25.40
N ASN A 57 -31.65 22.60 24.38
CA ASN A 57 -32.26 21.27 24.45
C ASN A 57 -31.41 20.26 23.64
N ASN A 58 -30.47 19.58 24.29
CA ASN A 58 -29.53 18.67 23.63
C ASN A 58 -30.12 17.27 23.32
N LYS A 59 -31.45 17.12 23.31
CA LYS A 59 -32.09 15.82 23.09
C LYS A 59 -32.07 15.44 21.61
N CYS A 60 -31.37 14.37 21.28
CA CYS A 60 -31.34 13.81 19.94
C CYS A 60 -32.69 13.16 19.55
N ILE A 61 -33.04 13.29 18.27
CA ILE A 61 -34.27 12.78 17.68
C ILE A 61 -33.91 11.72 16.65
N LYS A 62 -34.46 10.52 16.81
CA LYS A 62 -34.32 9.40 15.86
C LYS A 62 -35.08 9.71 14.56
N LEU A 63 -34.47 9.45 13.40
CA LEU A 63 -35.06 9.77 12.10
C LEU A 63 -35.97 8.66 11.54
N GLU A 64 -35.90 7.44 12.07
CA GLU A 64 -36.70 6.28 11.64
C GLU A 64 -36.48 5.96 10.15
N LEU A 65 -35.23 6.09 9.67
CA LEU A 65 -34.90 5.90 8.25
C LEU A 65 -35.28 4.50 7.72
N PRO A 66 -34.95 3.38 8.41
CA PRO A 66 -35.25 2.04 7.91
C PRO A 66 -36.73 1.77 7.61
N LYS A 67 -37.63 2.47 8.31
CA LYS A 67 -39.07 2.32 8.15
C LYS A 67 -39.54 2.75 6.76
N ASN A 68 -38.91 3.80 6.22
CA ASN A 68 -39.31 4.45 4.98
C ASN A 68 -38.34 4.21 3.81
N THR A 69 -37.17 3.62 4.06
CA THR A 69 -36.26 3.14 3.01
C THR A 69 -36.71 1.76 2.53
N THR A 70 -37.44 1.70 1.42
CA THR A 70 -37.93 0.44 0.81
C THR A 70 -37.49 0.29 -0.63
N VAL A 71 -37.29 -0.94 -1.09
CA VAL A 71 -37.07 -1.29 -2.51
C VAL A 71 -38.31 -2.04 -3.06
N PRO A 72 -38.91 -1.62 -4.19
CA PRO A 72 -40.13 -2.24 -4.71
C PRO A 72 -39.90 -3.66 -5.24
N ASN A 73 -40.96 -4.47 -5.29
CA ASN A 73 -41.01 -5.82 -5.90
C ASN A 73 -40.18 -6.94 -5.22
N LEU A 74 -39.74 -6.73 -3.98
CA LEU A 74 -38.87 -7.68 -3.25
C LEU A 74 -39.41 -8.02 -1.86
N ILE A 75 -38.94 -9.15 -1.33
CA ILE A 75 -39.15 -9.53 0.07
C ILE A 75 -37.93 -9.03 0.85
N GLU A 76 -38.06 -7.87 1.48
CA GLU A 76 -36.96 -7.20 2.18
C GLU A 76 -36.62 -7.87 3.52
N VAL A 77 -35.33 -8.04 3.81
CA VAL A 77 -34.80 -8.47 5.10
C VAL A 77 -34.00 -7.31 5.70
N LYS A 78 -34.70 -6.47 6.46
CA LYS A 78 -34.12 -5.25 7.07
C LYS A 78 -33.42 -5.51 8.40
N GLU A 79 -33.62 -6.68 9.00
CA GLU A 79 -32.93 -7.04 10.23
C GLU A 79 -31.42 -7.13 9.97
N ASN A 80 -30.64 -6.55 10.88
CA ASN A 80 -29.20 -6.36 10.80
C ASN A 80 -28.72 -5.45 9.66
N MET A 81 -29.56 -4.63 9.03
CA MET A 81 -29.12 -3.80 7.88
C MET A 81 -28.05 -2.72 8.19
N THR A 82 -27.86 -2.40 9.48
CA THR A 82 -26.89 -1.43 10.00
C THR A 82 -26.95 -0.03 9.40
N MET A 83 -28.16 0.52 9.24
CA MET A 83 -28.36 1.89 8.74
C MET A 83 -27.62 2.91 9.61
N GLY A 84 -26.91 3.85 8.99
CA GLY A 84 -26.08 4.84 9.68
C GLY A 84 -24.61 4.42 9.84
N THR A 85 -24.20 3.27 9.29
CA THR A 85 -22.78 2.89 9.19
C THR A 85 -22.01 3.88 8.32
N THR A 86 -22.66 4.40 7.28
CA THR A 86 -22.09 5.35 6.32
C THR A 86 -22.99 6.56 6.25
N LEU A 87 -22.40 7.74 6.37
CA LEU A 87 -23.10 9.02 6.39
C LEU A 87 -22.27 10.05 5.62
N VAL A 88 -22.88 10.70 4.63
CA VAL A 88 -22.19 11.66 3.75
C VAL A 88 -23.13 12.81 3.40
N THR A 89 -22.63 14.03 3.39
CA THR A 89 -23.39 15.20 2.93
C THR A 89 -23.61 15.21 1.42
N ASN A 90 -24.76 15.72 0.99
CA ASN A 90 -25.04 15.96 -0.40
C ASN A 90 -24.78 17.45 -0.73
N PRO A 91 -23.89 17.79 -1.69
CA PRO A 91 -23.64 19.16 -2.11
C PRO A 91 -24.88 19.89 -2.63
N SER A 92 -25.89 19.16 -3.13
CA SER A 92 -27.18 19.71 -3.56
C SER A 92 -28.16 19.95 -2.40
N GLY A 93 -27.74 19.69 -1.16
CA GLY A 93 -28.53 19.80 0.07
C GLY A 93 -29.01 18.44 0.59
N GLY A 94 -29.03 18.29 1.92
CA GLY A 94 -29.37 17.03 2.59
C GLY A 94 -28.15 16.11 2.79
N PHE A 95 -28.41 14.82 2.94
CA PHE A 95 -27.38 13.81 3.20
C PHE A 95 -27.80 12.42 2.71
N LEU A 96 -26.83 11.53 2.56
CA LEU A 96 -27.01 10.12 2.25
C LEU A 96 -26.64 9.29 3.48
N ALA A 97 -27.51 8.36 3.88
CA ALA A 97 -27.24 7.40 4.95
C ALA A 97 -27.39 5.98 4.40
N CYS A 98 -26.40 5.11 4.63
CA CYS A 98 -26.42 3.74 4.11
C CYS A 98 -26.45 2.67 5.21
N GLY A 99 -27.11 1.57 4.88
CA GLY A 99 -27.12 0.30 5.60
C GLY A 99 -26.53 -0.80 4.72
N PRO A 100 -25.21 -1.05 4.78
CA PRO A 100 -24.52 -1.97 3.88
C PRO A 100 -24.85 -3.45 4.11
N GLN A 101 -25.51 -3.78 5.24
CA GLN A 101 -25.94 -5.14 5.57
C GLN A 101 -27.42 -5.38 5.23
N TYR A 102 -28.06 -4.46 4.50
CA TYR A 102 -29.42 -4.66 4.01
C TYR A 102 -29.49 -5.89 3.13
N GLY A 103 -30.49 -6.74 3.38
CA GLY A 103 -30.71 -7.95 2.61
C GLY A 103 -32.11 -8.08 2.04
N TYR A 104 -32.27 -9.04 1.15
CA TYR A 104 -33.54 -9.41 0.54
C TYR A 104 -33.56 -10.91 0.24
N MET A 105 -34.76 -11.49 0.16
CA MET A 105 -34.94 -12.89 -0.20
C MET A 105 -35.07 -13.06 -1.71
N CYS A 106 -34.36 -14.05 -2.24
CA CYS A 106 -34.45 -14.55 -3.60
C CYS A 106 -34.73 -16.05 -3.54
N GLY A 107 -35.98 -16.46 -3.77
CA GLY A 107 -36.41 -17.81 -3.41
C GLY A 107 -36.26 -18.05 -1.91
N GLU A 108 -35.52 -19.09 -1.54
CA GLU A 108 -35.16 -19.38 -0.14
C GLU A 108 -33.80 -18.80 0.29
N GLN A 109 -33.05 -18.18 -0.63
CA GLN A 109 -31.73 -17.62 -0.34
C GLN A 109 -31.85 -16.16 0.12
N GLN A 110 -31.04 -15.79 1.11
CA GLN A 110 -30.91 -14.40 1.57
C GLN A 110 -29.63 -13.78 1.00
N TYR A 111 -29.77 -12.67 0.29
CA TYR A 111 -28.66 -11.89 -0.24
C TYR A 111 -28.46 -10.58 0.52
N ILE A 112 -27.22 -10.07 0.55
CA ILE A 112 -26.83 -8.86 1.26
C ILE A 112 -26.22 -7.86 0.28
N SER A 113 -27.07 -7.01 -0.29
CA SER A 113 -26.68 -6.05 -1.33
C SER A 113 -26.41 -4.64 -0.81
N GLY A 114 -26.94 -4.26 0.35
CA GLY A 114 -26.86 -2.89 0.87
C GLY A 114 -27.90 -1.93 0.27
N VAL A 115 -28.24 -0.88 1.02
CA VAL A 115 -29.16 0.18 0.59
C VAL A 115 -28.77 1.53 1.19
N CYS A 116 -28.99 2.61 0.45
CA CYS A 116 -28.84 3.98 0.94
C CYS A 116 -30.16 4.74 0.90
N ALA A 117 -30.40 5.58 1.90
CA ALA A 117 -31.49 6.54 1.98
C ALA A 117 -30.94 7.92 1.58
N ASN A 118 -31.47 8.50 0.51
CA ASN A 118 -31.19 9.87 0.13
C ASN A 118 -32.18 10.80 0.86
N VAL A 119 -31.67 11.65 1.74
CA VAL A 119 -32.46 12.45 2.67
C VAL A 119 -32.30 13.93 2.35
N SER A 120 -33.42 14.65 2.22
CA SER A 120 -33.45 16.08 1.96
C SER A 120 -32.99 16.91 3.17
N SER A 121 -32.77 18.21 2.95
CA SER A 121 -32.44 19.16 4.03
C SER A 121 -33.52 19.31 5.11
N SER A 122 -34.76 18.88 4.81
CA SER A 122 -35.89 18.83 5.75
C SER A 122 -36.03 17.49 6.47
N PHE A 123 -35.02 16.61 6.37
CA PHE A 123 -35.01 15.27 6.96
C PHE A 123 -36.06 14.30 6.38
N GLN A 124 -36.59 14.59 5.19
CA GLN A 124 -37.50 13.69 4.47
C GLN A 124 -36.71 12.79 3.50
N ILE A 125 -37.05 11.50 3.46
CA ILE A 125 -36.48 10.55 2.50
C ILE A 125 -37.03 10.85 1.11
N LEU A 126 -36.13 11.12 0.17
CA LEU A 126 -36.47 11.41 -1.22
C LEU A 126 -36.61 10.12 -2.02
N ASN A 127 -35.64 9.22 -1.91
CA ASN A 127 -35.62 7.92 -2.57
C ASN A 127 -34.64 6.95 -1.88
N SER A 128 -34.83 5.66 -2.14
CA SER A 128 -33.89 4.60 -1.78
C SER A 128 -32.96 4.30 -2.96
N VAL A 129 -31.68 4.16 -2.71
CA VAL A 129 -30.65 3.82 -3.71
C VAL A 129 -30.11 2.43 -3.39
N ALA A 130 -30.46 1.45 -4.20
CA ALA A 130 -30.06 0.04 -4.07
C ALA A 130 -29.58 -0.52 -5.42
N PRO A 131 -28.43 -0.04 -5.94
CA PRO A 131 -28.04 -0.27 -7.33
C PRO A 131 -27.60 -1.70 -7.63
N ALA A 132 -27.29 -2.48 -6.60
CA ALA A 132 -26.82 -3.85 -6.72
C ALA A 132 -27.91 -4.91 -6.51
N VAL A 133 -29.15 -4.46 -6.25
CA VAL A 133 -30.29 -5.36 -6.11
C VAL A 133 -30.75 -5.78 -7.51
N GLN A 134 -30.69 -7.07 -7.79
CA GLN A 134 -31.19 -7.65 -9.04
C GLN A 134 -32.61 -8.20 -8.84
N ASP A 135 -33.45 -8.07 -9.88
CA ASP A 135 -34.75 -8.74 -9.92
C ASP A 135 -34.51 -10.26 -10.03
N CYS A 136 -34.91 -11.02 -9.01
CA CYS A 136 -34.84 -12.48 -9.03
C CYS A 136 -35.64 -13.05 -10.20
N GLY A 137 -34.97 -13.74 -11.13
CA GLY A 137 -35.61 -14.46 -12.24
C GLY A 137 -36.43 -15.62 -11.69
N LYS A 138 -37.75 -15.58 -11.88
CA LYS A 138 -38.70 -16.49 -11.19
C LYS A 138 -39.01 -17.77 -11.97
N GLU A 139 -38.40 -18.02 -13.12
CA GLU A 139 -38.85 -19.08 -14.03
C GLU A 139 -37.66 -19.91 -14.53
N LEU A 140 -37.64 -21.21 -14.18
CA LEU A 140 -36.75 -22.21 -14.76
C LEU A 140 -37.54 -23.37 -15.34
N ASP A 141 -37.07 -23.92 -16.45
CA ASP A 141 -37.55 -25.19 -17.00
C ASP A 141 -36.48 -26.26 -16.82
N ILE A 142 -36.73 -27.21 -15.93
CA ILE A 142 -35.77 -28.25 -15.54
C ILE A 142 -36.22 -29.59 -16.10
N VAL A 143 -35.37 -30.30 -16.85
CA VAL A 143 -35.65 -31.67 -17.32
C VAL A 143 -34.65 -32.65 -16.72
N MET A 144 -35.14 -33.59 -15.91
CA MET A 144 -34.37 -34.69 -15.35
C MET A 144 -34.27 -35.83 -16.38
N VAL A 145 -33.05 -36.21 -16.78
CA VAL A 145 -32.76 -37.30 -17.73
C VAL A 145 -32.11 -38.45 -16.97
N LEU A 146 -32.91 -39.48 -16.67
CA LEU A 146 -32.57 -40.54 -15.73
C LEU A 146 -32.26 -41.85 -16.44
N ASP A 147 -31.08 -42.40 -16.17
CA ASP A 147 -30.72 -43.76 -16.55
C ASP A 147 -31.58 -44.75 -15.76
N GLY A 148 -32.49 -45.42 -16.45
CA GLY A 148 -33.33 -46.48 -15.91
C GLY A 148 -32.91 -47.87 -16.37
N SER A 149 -31.69 -48.04 -16.88
CA SER A 149 -31.17 -49.34 -17.31
C SER A 149 -30.99 -50.30 -16.12
N ASN A 150 -30.75 -51.59 -16.40
CA ASN A 150 -30.61 -52.60 -15.35
C ASN A 150 -29.29 -52.52 -14.55
N SER A 151 -28.33 -51.66 -14.95
CA SER A 151 -27.10 -51.44 -14.17
C SER A 151 -27.37 -50.66 -12.88
N ILE A 152 -28.35 -49.74 -12.93
CA ILE A 152 -28.78 -48.92 -11.80
C ILE A 152 -29.50 -49.82 -10.78
N TYR A 153 -28.85 -50.06 -9.65
CA TYR A 153 -29.42 -50.85 -8.57
C TYR A 153 -28.88 -50.42 -7.20
N PRO A 154 -29.75 -50.16 -6.20
CA PRO A 154 -31.21 -50.22 -6.26
C PRO A 154 -31.84 -48.96 -6.86
N TRP A 155 -32.94 -49.10 -7.62
CA TRP A 155 -33.69 -47.97 -8.20
C TRP A 155 -34.26 -47.01 -7.15
N SER A 156 -34.54 -47.50 -5.93
CA SER A 156 -35.04 -46.67 -4.83
C SER A 156 -34.13 -45.50 -4.50
N SER A 157 -32.81 -45.65 -4.69
CA SER A 157 -31.87 -44.54 -4.45
C SER A 157 -32.09 -43.37 -5.42
N ILE A 158 -32.54 -43.63 -6.65
CA ILE A 158 -32.86 -42.58 -7.64
C ILE A 158 -34.17 -41.89 -7.26
N THR A 159 -35.19 -42.63 -6.84
CA THR A 159 -36.46 -42.03 -6.40
C THR A 159 -36.30 -41.21 -5.12
N ASP A 160 -35.50 -41.68 -4.16
CA ASP A 160 -35.19 -40.95 -2.93
C ASP A 160 -34.39 -39.67 -3.22
N PHE A 161 -33.43 -39.74 -4.17
CA PHE A 161 -32.71 -38.57 -4.66
C PHE A 161 -33.65 -37.54 -5.27
N LEU A 162 -34.57 -37.96 -6.14
CA LEU A 162 -35.55 -37.07 -6.76
C LEU A 162 -36.50 -36.46 -5.73
N GLU A 163 -36.97 -37.23 -4.74
CA GLU A 163 -37.86 -36.74 -3.70
C GLU A 163 -37.20 -35.61 -2.90
N ARG A 164 -35.95 -35.81 -2.46
CA ARG A 164 -35.21 -34.81 -1.71
C ARG A 164 -34.81 -33.60 -2.57
N PHE A 165 -34.40 -33.84 -3.81
CA PHE A 165 -33.99 -32.78 -4.73
C PHE A 165 -35.16 -31.88 -5.11
N LEU A 166 -36.26 -32.47 -5.57
CA LEU A 166 -37.45 -31.73 -5.99
C LEU A 166 -38.21 -31.12 -4.80
N GLY A 167 -38.04 -31.68 -3.59
CA GLY A 167 -38.61 -31.10 -2.36
C GLY A 167 -38.10 -29.70 -2.03
N ASN A 168 -36.91 -29.34 -2.53
CA ASN A 168 -36.30 -28.02 -2.33
C ASN A 168 -36.62 -27.04 -3.49
N ILE A 169 -37.47 -27.42 -4.44
CA ILE A 169 -37.82 -26.59 -5.61
C ILE A 169 -39.30 -26.21 -5.54
N ALA A 170 -39.59 -24.91 -5.67
CA ALA A 170 -40.96 -24.40 -5.73
C ALA A 170 -41.54 -24.56 -7.15
N ILE A 171 -42.45 -25.50 -7.34
CA ILE A 171 -43.07 -25.79 -8.64
C ILE A 171 -44.34 -24.97 -8.84
N GLY A 172 -44.49 -24.36 -10.03
CA GLY A 172 -45.72 -23.69 -10.41
C GLY A 172 -45.67 -22.96 -11.76
N PRO A 173 -46.82 -22.48 -12.28
CA PRO A 173 -46.91 -21.91 -13.63
C PRO A 173 -46.05 -20.65 -13.86
N LYS A 174 -45.78 -19.90 -12.79
CA LYS A 174 -44.93 -18.68 -12.76
C LYS A 174 -43.66 -18.87 -11.93
N LEU A 175 -43.33 -20.13 -11.63
CA LEU A 175 -42.18 -20.55 -10.84
C LEU A 175 -41.35 -21.51 -11.70
N SER A 176 -40.69 -22.49 -11.09
CA SER A 176 -39.96 -23.54 -11.79
C SER A 176 -40.91 -24.64 -12.28
N GLN A 177 -40.62 -25.21 -13.44
CA GLN A 177 -41.35 -26.32 -14.07
C GLN A 177 -40.40 -27.50 -14.24
N VAL A 178 -40.88 -28.73 -14.00
CA VAL A 178 -40.03 -29.94 -14.01
C VAL A 178 -40.59 -30.99 -14.95
N GLY A 179 -39.76 -31.45 -15.89
CA GLY A 179 -39.97 -32.63 -16.71
C GLY A 179 -39.05 -33.76 -16.28
N ILE A 180 -39.47 -35.01 -16.53
CA ILE A 180 -38.68 -36.21 -16.23
C ILE A 180 -38.71 -37.13 -17.46
N VAL A 181 -37.53 -37.46 -17.96
CA VAL A 181 -37.28 -38.39 -19.06
C VAL A 181 -36.46 -39.54 -18.49
N SER A 182 -36.88 -40.78 -18.74
CA SER A 182 -36.12 -41.97 -18.32
C SER A 182 -35.70 -42.77 -19.55
N TYR A 183 -34.45 -43.25 -19.56
CA TYR A 183 -33.87 -43.96 -20.71
C TYR A 183 -33.22 -45.28 -20.32
N GLY A 184 -33.05 -46.17 -21.30
CA GLY A 184 -32.35 -47.45 -21.18
C GLY A 184 -31.98 -47.93 -22.59
N GLU A 185 -32.62 -49.00 -23.07
CA GLU A 185 -32.59 -49.34 -24.52
C GLU A 185 -33.56 -48.46 -25.33
N THR A 186 -34.56 -47.87 -24.68
CA THR A 186 -35.54 -46.93 -25.24
C THR A 186 -35.73 -45.75 -24.29
N VAL A 187 -36.29 -44.63 -24.79
CA VAL A 187 -36.54 -43.41 -24.00
C VAL A 187 -38.03 -43.24 -23.76
N THR A 188 -38.42 -42.87 -22.53
CA THR A 188 -39.81 -42.63 -22.12
C THR A 188 -39.92 -41.32 -21.35
N HIS A 189 -40.87 -40.47 -21.74
CA HIS A 189 -41.24 -39.28 -20.97
C HIS A 189 -42.14 -39.67 -19.80
N ARG A 190 -41.66 -39.46 -18.58
CA ARG A 190 -42.36 -39.76 -17.33
C ARG A 190 -43.19 -38.57 -16.84
N VAL A 191 -42.65 -37.35 -17.00
CA VAL A 191 -43.31 -36.09 -16.62
C VAL A 191 -43.04 -35.02 -17.67
N ASN A 192 -44.06 -34.26 -18.06
CA ASN A 192 -43.91 -33.05 -18.89
C ASN A 192 -43.77 -31.80 -18.00
N LEU A 193 -43.08 -30.75 -18.46
CA LEU A 193 -42.76 -29.54 -17.68
C LEU A 193 -43.99 -28.87 -17.04
N SER A 194 -45.11 -28.82 -17.78
CA SER A 194 -46.36 -28.19 -17.32
C SER A 194 -47.37 -29.15 -16.70
N GLN A 195 -46.98 -30.40 -16.43
CA GLN A 195 -47.90 -31.43 -15.94
C GLN A 195 -48.35 -31.22 -14.49
N PHE A 196 -47.49 -30.63 -13.66
CA PHE A 196 -47.76 -30.37 -12.25
C PHE A 196 -47.62 -28.88 -11.94
N ASP A 197 -48.51 -28.35 -11.09
CA ASP A 197 -48.57 -26.93 -10.73
C ASP A 197 -48.15 -26.65 -9.27
N ASN A 198 -47.74 -27.68 -8.52
CA ASN A 198 -47.26 -27.59 -7.16
C ASN A 198 -46.30 -28.74 -6.80
N THR A 199 -45.36 -28.48 -5.88
CA THR A 199 -44.31 -29.44 -5.46
C THR A 199 -44.88 -30.73 -4.84
N PRO A 200 -45.84 -30.70 -3.90
CA PRO A 200 -46.37 -31.92 -3.29
C PRO A 200 -46.95 -32.93 -4.28
N ALA A 201 -47.66 -32.46 -5.32
CA ALA A 201 -48.24 -33.34 -6.33
C ALA A 201 -47.17 -34.04 -7.20
N LEU A 202 -46.09 -33.34 -7.54
CA LEU A 202 -44.95 -33.92 -8.24
C LEU A 202 -44.24 -34.97 -7.40
N LEU A 203 -43.99 -34.68 -6.11
CA LEU A 203 -43.31 -35.61 -5.19
C LEU A 203 -44.09 -36.92 -5.01
N GLU A 204 -45.42 -36.85 -4.93
CA GLU A 204 -46.25 -38.05 -4.81
C GLU A 204 -46.14 -38.95 -6.04
N PHE A 205 -46.02 -38.39 -7.24
CA PHE A 205 -45.78 -39.16 -8.46
C PHE A 205 -44.37 -39.80 -8.48
N VAL A 206 -43.37 -39.07 -7.99
CA VAL A 206 -41.96 -39.51 -8.00
C VAL A 206 -41.72 -40.72 -7.09
N LYS A 207 -42.45 -40.84 -5.96
CA LYS A 207 -42.34 -41.99 -5.04
C LYS A 207 -42.60 -43.33 -5.73
N ASP A 208 -43.53 -43.37 -6.68
CA ASP A 208 -43.92 -44.58 -7.40
C ASP A 208 -43.33 -44.65 -8.82
N LEU A 209 -42.30 -43.85 -9.12
CA LEU A 209 -41.71 -43.78 -10.47
C LEU A 209 -41.07 -45.12 -10.88
N PRO A 210 -41.53 -45.79 -11.95
CA PRO A 210 -41.00 -47.09 -12.34
C PRO A 210 -39.67 -47.00 -13.09
N GLN A 211 -38.76 -47.94 -12.81
CA GLN A 211 -37.51 -48.13 -13.57
C GLN A 211 -37.83 -48.51 -15.03
N GLN A 212 -37.10 -47.93 -15.99
CA GLN A 212 -37.31 -48.20 -17.43
C GLN A 212 -36.97 -49.66 -17.80
N THR A 213 -35.94 -50.21 -17.17
CA THR A 213 -35.30 -51.51 -17.46
C THR A 213 -34.67 -51.58 -18.85
N GLY A 214 -33.71 -52.49 -19.02
CA GLY A 214 -33.04 -52.72 -20.31
C GLY A 214 -31.61 -53.21 -20.17
N PHE A 215 -31.10 -53.88 -21.21
CA PHE A 215 -29.73 -54.43 -21.23
C PHE A 215 -28.68 -53.47 -21.80
N LYS A 216 -29.10 -52.27 -22.24
CA LYS A 216 -28.23 -51.24 -22.80
C LYS A 216 -28.53 -49.90 -22.14
N THR A 217 -27.53 -49.04 -22.18
CA THR A 217 -27.56 -47.68 -21.66
C THR A 217 -27.30 -46.73 -22.83
N MET A 218 -28.37 -46.15 -23.38
CA MET A 218 -28.32 -45.24 -24.53
C MET A 218 -28.41 -43.77 -24.06
N THR A 219 -27.37 -43.29 -23.38
CA THR A 219 -27.34 -41.97 -22.74
C THR A 219 -27.48 -40.83 -23.75
N PHE A 220 -26.82 -40.92 -24.91
CA PHE A 220 -26.88 -39.85 -25.90
C PHE A 220 -28.24 -39.79 -26.60
N LEU A 221 -28.89 -40.94 -26.82
CA LEU A 221 -30.29 -40.99 -27.26
C LEU A 221 -31.22 -40.34 -26.24
N GLY A 222 -31.01 -40.60 -24.94
CA GLY A 222 -31.78 -39.99 -23.85
C GLY A 222 -31.66 -38.46 -23.83
N ILE A 223 -30.43 -37.95 -23.93
CA ILE A 223 -30.13 -36.51 -23.98
C ILE A 223 -30.76 -35.85 -25.21
N ASP A 224 -30.55 -36.45 -26.40
CA ASP A 224 -31.05 -35.88 -27.65
C ASP A 224 -32.58 -35.88 -27.70
N THR A 225 -33.23 -36.93 -27.17
CA THR A 225 -34.69 -36.98 -27.05
C THR A 225 -35.21 -35.93 -26.06
N ALA A 226 -34.53 -35.72 -24.94
CA ALA A 226 -34.90 -34.67 -23.98
C ALA A 226 -34.77 -33.26 -24.61
N ARG A 227 -33.71 -33.02 -25.39
CA ARG A 227 -33.53 -31.78 -26.16
C ARG A 227 -34.65 -31.57 -27.18
N GLU A 228 -34.89 -32.56 -28.05
CA GLU A 228 -35.82 -32.43 -29.18
C GLU A 228 -37.29 -32.48 -28.77
N GLU A 229 -37.62 -33.19 -27.70
CA GLU A 229 -39.01 -33.43 -27.32
C GLU A 229 -39.42 -32.81 -25.98
N ALA A 230 -38.58 -32.88 -24.94
CA ALA A 230 -38.98 -32.44 -23.59
C ALA A 230 -38.98 -30.92 -23.45
N PHE A 231 -38.01 -30.23 -24.06
CA PHE A 231 -37.91 -28.77 -24.09
C PHE A 231 -38.74 -28.11 -25.20
N THR A 232 -39.91 -28.67 -25.49
CA THR A 232 -40.85 -28.16 -26.49
C THR A 232 -42.04 -27.46 -25.86
N PRO A 233 -42.61 -26.41 -26.50
CA PRO A 233 -43.84 -25.77 -26.03
C PRO A 233 -45.00 -26.76 -25.87
N GLU A 234 -45.07 -27.78 -26.72
CA GLU A 234 -46.09 -28.84 -26.67
C GLU A 234 -46.02 -29.66 -25.38
N ARG A 235 -44.83 -29.76 -24.76
CA ARG A 235 -44.60 -30.41 -23.46
C ARG A 235 -44.43 -29.44 -22.30
N GLY A 236 -44.75 -28.16 -22.50
CA GLY A 236 -44.80 -27.15 -21.45
C GLY A 236 -43.57 -26.24 -21.35
N ALA A 237 -42.56 -26.39 -22.21
CA ALA A 237 -41.41 -25.50 -22.19
C ALA A 237 -41.81 -24.06 -22.55
N ARG A 238 -41.31 -23.09 -21.79
CA ARG A 238 -41.66 -21.69 -21.90
C ARG A 238 -40.64 -20.92 -22.75
N PRO A 239 -41.09 -20.07 -23.69
CA PRO A 239 -40.19 -19.28 -24.52
C PRO A 239 -39.47 -18.21 -23.67
N GLY A 240 -38.14 -18.14 -23.81
CA GLY A 240 -37.31 -17.17 -23.09
C GLY A 240 -37.00 -17.52 -21.63
N VAL A 241 -37.46 -18.68 -21.15
CA VAL A 241 -37.14 -19.23 -19.83
C VAL A 241 -35.86 -20.09 -19.93
N LYS A 242 -35.03 -20.02 -18.89
CA LYS A 242 -33.75 -20.76 -18.84
C LYS A 242 -34.01 -22.27 -18.75
N LYS A 243 -33.35 -23.04 -19.62
CA LYS A 243 -33.51 -24.49 -19.75
C LYS A 243 -32.35 -25.21 -19.09
N VAL A 244 -32.65 -26.04 -18.08
CA VAL A 244 -31.66 -26.79 -17.32
C VAL A 244 -31.89 -28.28 -17.49
N MET A 245 -30.90 -29.01 -18.01
CA MET A 245 -30.96 -30.46 -18.13
C MET A 245 -30.11 -31.10 -17.02
N VAL A 246 -30.70 -32.02 -16.26
CA VAL A 246 -30.02 -32.74 -15.17
C VAL A 246 -29.92 -34.21 -15.52
N ILE A 247 -28.71 -34.71 -15.75
CA ILE A 247 -28.50 -36.09 -16.25
C ILE A 247 -27.96 -36.96 -15.12
N VAL A 248 -28.55 -38.14 -14.92
CA VAL A 248 -28.14 -39.11 -13.88
C VAL A 248 -27.89 -40.47 -14.53
N THR A 249 -26.66 -41.00 -14.46
CA THR A 249 -26.25 -42.30 -15.07
C THR A 249 -25.19 -43.02 -14.25
N ASP A 250 -25.06 -44.35 -14.39
CA ASP A 250 -24.07 -45.16 -13.66
C ASP A 250 -23.03 -45.90 -14.51
N GLY A 251 -23.06 -45.72 -15.85
CA GLY A 251 -22.26 -46.56 -16.74
C GLY A 251 -21.89 -45.94 -18.09
N GLU A 252 -20.93 -46.59 -18.77
CA GLU A 252 -20.49 -46.26 -20.13
C GLU A 252 -21.65 -46.34 -21.12
N SER A 253 -21.78 -45.32 -21.97
CA SER A 253 -22.90 -45.28 -22.91
C SER A 253 -22.64 -46.18 -24.11
N HIS A 254 -23.63 -46.98 -24.50
CA HIS A 254 -23.54 -47.87 -25.66
C HIS A 254 -23.61 -47.11 -27.01
N ASP A 255 -23.92 -45.81 -26.96
CA ASP A 255 -24.00 -44.89 -28.10
C ASP A 255 -23.00 -43.72 -28.01
N PHE A 256 -21.89 -43.91 -27.31
CA PHE A 256 -20.85 -42.89 -27.08
C PHE A 256 -20.33 -42.18 -28.35
N HIS A 257 -20.36 -42.84 -29.50
CA HIS A 257 -19.98 -42.25 -30.78
C HIS A 257 -20.80 -41.00 -31.18
N ASN A 258 -21.97 -40.77 -30.55
CA ASN A 258 -22.80 -39.60 -30.80
C ASN A 258 -22.51 -38.39 -29.89
N LEU A 259 -21.60 -38.53 -28.92
CA LEU A 259 -21.22 -37.49 -27.94
C LEU A 259 -21.11 -36.10 -28.56
N ASN A 260 -20.14 -35.90 -29.46
CA ASN A 260 -19.82 -34.58 -30.00
C ASN A 260 -20.98 -33.95 -30.78
N LYS A 261 -21.84 -34.79 -31.39
CA LYS A 261 -22.99 -34.32 -32.16
C LYS A 261 -24.08 -33.80 -31.23
N VAL A 262 -24.44 -34.59 -30.21
CA VAL A 262 -25.55 -34.30 -29.30
C VAL A 262 -25.23 -33.13 -28.36
N ILE A 263 -24.00 -33.05 -27.85
CA ILE A 263 -23.63 -31.99 -26.91
C ILE A 263 -23.53 -30.65 -27.61
N LYS A 264 -22.92 -30.62 -28.80
CA LYS A 264 -22.94 -29.42 -29.62
C LYS A 264 -24.36 -28.94 -29.93
N ALA A 265 -25.29 -29.86 -30.20
CA ALA A 265 -26.69 -29.51 -30.43
C ALA A 265 -27.38 -28.95 -29.17
N CYS A 266 -27.03 -29.44 -27.97
CA CYS A 266 -27.53 -28.88 -26.71
C CYS A 266 -27.00 -27.45 -26.47
N ASP A 267 -25.71 -27.23 -26.74
CA ASP A 267 -25.08 -25.91 -26.63
C ASP A 267 -25.70 -24.91 -27.62
N ASP A 268 -25.91 -25.33 -28.88
CA ASP A 268 -26.54 -24.53 -29.93
C ASP A 268 -28.00 -24.15 -29.57
N ASP A 269 -28.71 -25.03 -28.84
CA ASP A 269 -30.09 -24.80 -28.37
C ASP A 269 -30.19 -24.02 -27.04
N GLY A 270 -29.04 -23.60 -26.48
CA GLY A 270 -28.96 -22.83 -25.24
C GLY A 270 -29.42 -23.60 -24.00
N ILE A 271 -29.19 -24.91 -23.96
CA ILE A 271 -29.56 -25.78 -22.83
C ILE A 271 -28.34 -25.99 -21.93
N GLU A 272 -28.45 -25.57 -20.68
CA GLU A 272 -27.39 -25.76 -19.70
C GLU A 272 -27.48 -27.17 -19.10
N SER A 273 -26.43 -27.98 -19.27
CA SER A 273 -26.46 -29.40 -18.88
C SER A 273 -25.58 -29.68 -17.66
N SER A 274 -26.21 -29.98 -16.53
CA SER A 274 -25.57 -30.43 -15.29
C SER A 274 -25.65 -31.95 -15.17
N ARG A 275 -24.56 -32.61 -14.74
CA ARG A 275 -24.38 -34.06 -14.82
C ARG A 275 -23.97 -34.70 -13.51
N PHE A 276 -24.69 -35.76 -13.17
CA PHE A 276 -24.45 -36.66 -12.06
C PHE A 276 -24.08 -38.01 -12.63
N PHE A 277 -22.99 -38.57 -12.13
CA PHE A 277 -22.70 -39.96 -12.42
C PHE A 277 -22.35 -40.73 -11.15
N VAL A 278 -22.75 -41.99 -11.19
CA VAL A 278 -22.72 -42.90 -10.05
C VAL A 278 -21.78 -44.05 -10.37
N LEU A 279 -20.72 -44.25 -9.59
CA LEU A 279 -19.76 -45.35 -9.80
C LEU A 279 -20.25 -46.70 -9.23
N GLY A 280 -21.55 -46.84 -8.95
CA GLY A 280 -22.15 -47.99 -8.28
C GLY A 280 -21.89 -49.30 -9.01
N ASP A 281 -22.18 -49.38 -10.32
CA ASP A 281 -21.94 -50.59 -11.12
C ASP A 281 -20.45 -50.94 -11.24
N TYR A 282 -19.59 -49.93 -11.41
CA TYR A 282 -18.13 -50.13 -11.50
C TYR A 282 -17.52 -50.67 -10.21
N ASN A 283 -17.99 -50.17 -9.07
CA ASN A 283 -17.60 -50.66 -7.75
C ASN A 283 -18.14 -52.08 -7.48
N ARG A 284 -19.38 -52.39 -7.91
CA ARG A 284 -19.94 -53.75 -7.82
C ARG A 284 -19.19 -54.76 -8.71
N GLN A 285 -18.66 -54.30 -9.84
CA GLN A 285 -17.91 -55.14 -10.79
C GLN A 285 -16.39 -55.19 -10.56
N ASN A 286 -15.84 -54.55 -9.51
CA ASN A 286 -14.40 -54.52 -9.20
C ASN A 286 -13.50 -54.14 -10.40
N LYS A 287 -13.88 -53.10 -11.16
CA LYS A 287 -13.11 -52.64 -12.33
C LYS A 287 -11.76 -52.03 -11.93
N SER A 288 -10.80 -52.00 -12.86
CA SER A 288 -9.47 -51.41 -12.60
C SER A 288 -9.53 -49.87 -12.56
N ALA A 289 -8.58 -49.24 -11.86
CA ALA A 289 -8.50 -47.78 -11.75
C ALA A 289 -8.37 -47.09 -13.12
N GLU A 290 -7.71 -47.72 -14.10
CA GLU A 290 -7.59 -47.20 -15.47
C GLU A 290 -8.95 -47.17 -16.20
N GLN A 291 -9.80 -48.17 -15.97
CA GLN A 291 -11.14 -48.23 -16.55
C GLN A 291 -12.06 -47.17 -15.94
N VAL A 292 -11.98 -46.97 -14.63
CA VAL A 292 -12.72 -45.91 -13.92
C VAL A 292 -12.29 -44.53 -14.42
N GLN A 293 -10.99 -44.30 -14.62
CA GLN A 293 -10.48 -42.99 -15.07
C GLN A 293 -10.80 -42.69 -16.54
N LYS A 294 -10.82 -43.70 -17.41
CA LYS A 294 -11.28 -43.55 -18.81
C LYS A 294 -12.75 -43.12 -18.86
N PHE A 295 -13.57 -43.72 -17.99
CA PHE A 295 -14.99 -43.41 -17.86
C PHE A 295 -15.25 -42.01 -17.30
N ILE A 296 -14.53 -41.60 -16.24
CA ILE A 296 -14.59 -40.24 -15.68
C ILE A 296 -14.33 -39.20 -16.78
N LYS A 297 -13.32 -39.41 -17.63
CA LYS A 297 -13.02 -38.52 -18.76
C LYS A 297 -14.11 -38.48 -19.82
N GLU A 298 -14.79 -39.60 -20.04
CA GLU A 298 -15.98 -39.64 -20.91
C GLU A 298 -17.09 -38.77 -20.34
N ILE A 299 -17.42 -38.87 -19.06
CA ILE A 299 -18.51 -38.08 -18.44
C ILE A 299 -18.13 -36.60 -18.29
N GLU A 300 -16.86 -36.29 -18.00
CA GLU A 300 -16.33 -34.92 -18.02
C GLU A 300 -16.60 -34.26 -19.38
N SER A 301 -16.35 -34.97 -20.49
CA SER A 301 -16.52 -34.44 -21.85
C SER A 301 -17.95 -34.10 -22.25
N ILE A 302 -18.92 -34.45 -21.41
CA ILE A 302 -20.33 -34.18 -21.67
C ILE A 302 -20.82 -32.95 -20.92
N SER A 303 -20.23 -32.59 -19.78
CA SER A 303 -20.70 -31.51 -18.88
C SER A 303 -20.43 -30.12 -19.47
N SER A 304 -21.32 -29.16 -19.21
CA SER A 304 -21.10 -27.76 -19.58
C SER A 304 -19.91 -27.17 -18.81
N GLU A 305 -19.18 -26.23 -19.41
CA GLU A 305 -18.06 -25.54 -18.75
C GLU A 305 -18.55 -24.39 -17.86
N PRO A 306 -18.01 -24.21 -16.63
CA PRO A 306 -16.87 -24.94 -16.08
C PRO A 306 -17.23 -26.29 -15.43
N LEU A 307 -16.43 -27.32 -15.67
CA LEU A 307 -16.66 -28.68 -15.14
C LEU A 307 -16.91 -28.76 -13.63
N ARG A 308 -16.24 -27.92 -12.81
CA ARG A 308 -16.39 -27.91 -11.34
C ARG A 308 -17.82 -27.65 -10.86
N ASP A 309 -18.65 -27.07 -11.72
CA ASP A 309 -19.99 -26.61 -11.41
C ASP A 309 -21.07 -27.54 -11.94
N HIS A 310 -20.76 -28.25 -13.02
CA HIS A 310 -21.72 -29.10 -13.73
C HIS A 310 -21.41 -30.60 -13.63
N PHE A 311 -20.33 -31.01 -12.95
CA PHE A 311 -19.93 -32.42 -12.82
C PHE A 311 -19.83 -32.88 -11.36
N PHE A 312 -20.53 -33.96 -11.03
CA PHE A 312 -20.53 -34.54 -9.68
C PHE A 312 -20.26 -36.04 -9.74
N ASN A 313 -19.15 -36.44 -9.10
CA ASN A 313 -18.74 -37.84 -8.98
C ASN A 313 -19.21 -38.43 -7.65
N VAL A 314 -19.94 -39.53 -7.72
CA VAL A 314 -20.46 -40.22 -6.55
C VAL A 314 -20.00 -41.68 -6.54
N SER A 315 -19.63 -42.19 -5.36
CA SER A 315 -19.13 -43.56 -5.21
C SER A 315 -20.18 -44.64 -5.50
N ASP A 316 -21.44 -44.42 -5.14
CA ASP A 316 -22.56 -45.37 -5.31
C ASP A 316 -23.90 -44.62 -5.32
N GLU A 317 -24.99 -45.33 -5.62
CA GLU A 317 -26.32 -44.73 -5.78
C GLU A 317 -26.83 -44.13 -4.46
N VAL A 318 -26.42 -44.64 -3.30
CA VAL A 318 -26.86 -44.15 -1.98
C VAL A 318 -26.19 -42.82 -1.66
N ALA A 319 -24.94 -42.64 -2.07
CA ALA A 319 -24.20 -41.41 -1.85
C ALA A 319 -24.77 -40.21 -2.63
N LEU A 320 -25.70 -40.41 -3.59
CA LEU A 320 -26.46 -39.33 -4.22
C LEU A 320 -27.18 -38.46 -3.18
N LEU A 321 -27.72 -39.07 -2.11
CA LEU A 321 -28.41 -38.36 -1.04
C LEU A 321 -27.52 -37.40 -0.26
N THR A 322 -26.19 -37.58 -0.31
CA THR A 322 -25.24 -36.70 0.39
C THR A 322 -24.93 -35.42 -0.39
N ILE A 323 -25.17 -35.42 -1.71
CA ILE A 323 -24.88 -34.29 -2.60
C ILE A 323 -26.13 -33.48 -3.00
N VAL A 324 -27.34 -33.95 -2.66
CA VAL A 324 -28.62 -33.28 -3.02
C VAL A 324 -28.66 -31.82 -2.57
N ASP A 325 -28.22 -31.52 -1.35
CA ASP A 325 -28.29 -30.15 -0.82
C ASP A 325 -27.30 -29.22 -1.56
N ALA A 326 -26.10 -29.73 -1.89
CA ALA A 326 -25.11 -29.00 -2.67
C ALA A 326 -25.58 -28.74 -4.11
N LEU A 327 -26.29 -29.71 -4.69
CA LEU A 327 -26.87 -29.60 -6.01
C LEU A 327 -28.05 -28.63 -6.05
N GLY A 328 -29.01 -28.77 -5.13
CA GLY A 328 -30.15 -27.87 -5.00
C GLY A 328 -29.69 -26.42 -4.93
N ASN A 329 -28.71 -26.14 -4.05
CA ASN A 329 -28.15 -24.80 -3.91
C ASN A 329 -27.47 -24.27 -5.19
N LYS A 330 -26.79 -25.13 -5.98
CA LYS A 330 -26.15 -24.73 -7.25
C LYS A 330 -27.15 -24.52 -8.39
N ILE A 331 -28.23 -25.30 -8.44
CA ILE A 331 -29.31 -25.10 -9.43
C ILE A 331 -30.16 -23.88 -9.06
N LEU A 332 -30.39 -23.63 -7.78
CA LEU A 332 -31.03 -22.39 -7.33
C LEU A 332 -30.15 -21.15 -7.58
N ALA A 333 -28.82 -21.28 -7.59
CA ALA A 333 -27.94 -20.19 -8.02
C ALA A 333 -28.15 -19.80 -9.50
N LEU A 334 -28.62 -20.73 -10.35
CA LEU A 334 -29.00 -20.43 -11.75
C LEU A 334 -30.28 -19.60 -11.87
N GLU A 335 -31.13 -19.55 -10.84
CA GLU A 335 -32.30 -18.64 -10.76
C GLU A 335 -31.87 -17.17 -10.57
N ALA A 336 -30.66 -16.95 -10.04
CA ALA A 336 -30.15 -15.64 -9.65
C ALA A 336 -29.10 -15.06 -10.62
N THR A 337 -28.43 -15.88 -11.44
CA THR A 337 -27.30 -15.42 -12.28
C THR A 337 -27.60 -15.42 -13.78
N THR A 338 -27.18 -14.35 -14.47
CA THR A 338 -27.28 -14.22 -15.94
C THR A 338 -26.07 -14.78 -16.70
N SER A 339 -25.07 -15.36 -16.02
CA SER A 339 -23.76 -15.74 -16.59
C SER A 339 -23.39 -17.22 -16.40
N ASN A 340 -22.45 -17.71 -17.24
CA ASN A 340 -22.01 -19.11 -17.41
C ASN A 340 -21.29 -19.75 -16.18
N PHE A 341 -21.41 -19.19 -14.97
CA PHE A 341 -20.70 -19.66 -13.78
C PHE A 341 -21.64 -19.70 -12.58
N THR A 342 -21.98 -20.90 -12.09
CA THR A 342 -22.97 -21.10 -11.01
C THR A 342 -22.39 -20.97 -9.58
N SER A 343 -21.13 -20.56 -9.44
CA SER A 343 -20.39 -20.62 -8.15
C SER A 343 -19.72 -19.31 -7.70
N SER A 344 -19.85 -18.21 -8.46
CA SER A 344 -19.27 -16.91 -8.10
C SER A 344 -20.39 -15.89 -7.82
N PHE A 345 -20.29 -15.16 -6.71
CA PHE A 345 -21.17 -14.03 -6.44
C PHE A 345 -20.72 -12.82 -7.27
N GLU A 346 -21.61 -12.27 -8.09
CA GLU A 346 -21.35 -11.03 -8.82
C GLU A 346 -21.68 -9.82 -7.94
N MET A 347 -22.98 -9.51 -7.79
CA MET A 347 -23.44 -8.31 -7.06
C MET A 347 -24.40 -8.63 -5.90
N GLU A 348 -24.80 -9.89 -5.75
CA GLU A 348 -25.76 -10.38 -4.76
C GLU A 348 -25.29 -10.09 -3.33
N MET A 349 -23.99 -10.23 -3.09
CA MET A 349 -23.34 -9.98 -1.80
C MET A 349 -22.55 -8.66 -1.80
N SER A 350 -22.87 -7.72 -2.69
CA SER A 350 -22.05 -6.52 -2.95
C SER A 350 -21.87 -5.58 -1.76
N GLN A 351 -22.84 -5.50 -0.84
CA GLN A 351 -22.84 -4.56 0.29
C GLN A 351 -22.63 -3.09 -0.16
N ALA A 352 -23.24 -2.70 -1.28
CA ALA A 352 -23.16 -1.35 -1.83
C ALA A 352 -23.58 -0.29 -0.80
N GLY A 353 -22.77 0.76 -0.67
CA GLY A 353 -22.91 1.78 0.38
C GLY A 353 -22.09 1.48 1.63
N PHE A 354 -21.17 0.50 1.56
CA PHE A 354 -20.18 0.25 2.62
C PHE A 354 -19.35 1.50 2.92
N SER A 355 -18.94 2.20 1.87
CA SER A 355 -18.46 3.58 1.91
C SER A 355 -19.23 4.40 0.89
N ALA A 356 -19.21 5.72 1.05
CA ALA A 356 -19.82 6.63 0.10
C ALA A 356 -19.04 7.94 0.04
N HIS A 357 -19.06 8.59 -1.12
CA HIS A 357 -18.51 9.92 -1.29
C HIS A 357 -19.25 10.68 -2.39
N THR A 358 -19.51 11.96 -2.17
CA THR A 358 -20.19 12.78 -3.18
C THR A 358 -19.18 13.64 -3.93
N SER A 359 -19.03 13.38 -5.24
CA SER A 359 -18.23 14.20 -6.15
C SER A 359 -19.10 15.26 -6.85
N LYS A 360 -18.48 16.14 -7.64
CA LYS A 360 -19.22 17.09 -8.50
C LYS A 360 -20.04 16.40 -9.61
N GLU A 361 -19.69 15.17 -9.97
CA GLU A 361 -20.29 14.43 -11.10
C GLU A 361 -21.33 13.38 -10.66
N GLY A 362 -21.30 12.96 -9.40
CA GLY A 362 -22.21 11.95 -8.87
C GLY A 362 -21.84 11.46 -7.47
N VAL A 363 -22.53 10.42 -7.03
CA VAL A 363 -22.30 9.74 -5.76
C VAL A 363 -21.55 8.44 -6.02
N LEU A 364 -20.42 8.25 -5.34
CA LEU A 364 -19.67 7.00 -5.30
C LEU A 364 -20.18 6.15 -4.16
N LEU A 365 -20.39 4.86 -4.40
CA LEU A 365 -20.78 3.87 -3.40
C LEU A 365 -19.82 2.70 -3.47
N GLY A 366 -19.10 2.46 -2.39
CA GLY A 366 -18.26 1.28 -2.24
C GLY A 366 -19.09 0.01 -2.11
N ALA A 367 -18.71 -1.03 -2.86
CA ALA A 367 -19.37 -2.33 -2.90
C ALA A 367 -18.34 -3.44 -2.67
N VAL A 368 -17.94 -3.62 -1.42
CA VAL A 368 -16.80 -4.46 -1.01
C VAL A 368 -17.00 -5.96 -1.24
N GLY A 369 -18.25 -6.44 -1.24
CA GLY A 369 -18.56 -7.86 -1.37
C GLY A 369 -18.82 -8.30 -2.81
N ALA A 370 -18.73 -7.38 -3.79
CA ALA A 370 -18.91 -7.70 -5.19
C ALA A 370 -17.78 -8.61 -5.71
N TYR A 371 -18.11 -9.49 -6.64
CA TYR A 371 -17.18 -10.38 -7.34
C TYR A 371 -16.33 -11.20 -6.35
N ASP A 372 -16.99 -12.01 -5.53
CA ASP A 372 -16.37 -12.81 -4.47
C ASP A 372 -15.46 -11.98 -3.55
N TRP A 373 -15.98 -10.84 -3.10
CA TRP A 373 -15.28 -9.87 -2.26
C TRP A 373 -14.03 -9.23 -2.89
N ASN A 374 -13.82 -9.33 -4.20
CA ASN A 374 -12.79 -8.51 -4.85
C ASN A 374 -13.14 -7.01 -4.74
N GLY A 375 -14.44 -6.71 -4.78
CA GLY A 375 -15.03 -5.40 -4.57
C GLY A 375 -15.08 -4.54 -5.82
N THR A 376 -15.96 -3.53 -5.82
CA THR A 376 -16.10 -2.54 -6.89
C THR A 376 -16.59 -1.20 -6.33
N VAL A 377 -16.66 -0.18 -7.17
CA VAL A 377 -17.24 1.14 -6.83
C VAL A 377 -18.39 1.44 -7.77
N VAL A 378 -19.60 1.49 -7.23
CA VAL A 378 -20.80 1.87 -7.98
C VAL A 378 -20.91 3.38 -8.04
N MET A 379 -21.04 3.96 -9.23
CA MET A 379 -21.17 5.40 -9.40
C MET A 379 -22.59 5.75 -9.85
N HIS A 380 -23.29 6.53 -9.04
CA HIS A 380 -24.62 7.04 -9.35
C HIS A 380 -24.52 8.47 -9.88
N THR A 381 -24.76 8.64 -11.18
CA THR A 381 -24.72 9.94 -11.86
C THR A 381 -26.14 10.38 -12.25
N PRO A 382 -26.37 11.66 -12.56
CA PRO A 382 -27.66 12.11 -13.09
C PRO A 382 -28.09 11.42 -14.39
N ARG A 383 -27.16 10.80 -15.14
CA ARG A 383 -27.42 10.10 -16.41
C ARG A 383 -27.70 8.61 -16.22
N GLY A 384 -27.54 8.08 -15.02
CA GLY A 384 -27.69 6.66 -14.71
C GLY A 384 -26.62 6.14 -13.76
N THR A 385 -26.73 4.85 -13.43
CA THR A 385 -25.79 4.14 -12.56
C THR A 385 -24.74 3.41 -13.40
N ILE A 386 -23.47 3.54 -13.03
CA ILE A 386 -22.33 2.83 -13.62
C ILE A 386 -21.86 1.79 -12.60
N VAL A 387 -21.79 0.52 -13.01
CA VAL A 387 -21.28 -0.59 -12.21
C VAL A 387 -20.07 -1.18 -12.94
N PRO A 388 -18.84 -0.88 -12.50
CA PRO A 388 -17.63 -1.43 -13.11
C PRO A 388 -17.53 -2.94 -12.93
N GLU A 389 -17.12 -3.63 -14.01
CA GLU A 389 -16.87 -5.08 -13.99
C GLU A 389 -15.61 -5.44 -13.17
N ASN A 390 -15.51 -6.69 -12.73
CA ASN A 390 -14.47 -7.24 -11.86
C ASN A 390 -13.01 -6.87 -12.26
N ASN A 391 -12.72 -6.78 -13.57
CA ASN A 391 -11.37 -6.57 -14.08
C ASN A 391 -11.01 -5.10 -14.35
N GLN A 392 -11.92 -4.14 -14.12
CA GLN A 392 -11.72 -2.75 -14.53
C GLN A 392 -10.79 -1.94 -13.61
N PHE A 393 -10.63 -2.34 -12.34
CA PHE A 393 -9.69 -1.71 -11.39
C PHE A 393 -8.29 -2.34 -11.40
N TYR A 394 -7.99 -3.14 -12.42
CA TYR A 394 -6.79 -3.94 -12.51
C TYR A 394 -5.92 -3.50 -13.69
N ASP A 395 -4.60 -3.46 -13.48
CA ASP A 395 -3.64 -3.21 -14.55
C ASP A 395 -3.08 -4.54 -15.09
N PRO A 396 -3.49 -4.98 -16.29
CA PRO A 396 -3.04 -6.23 -16.88
C PRO A 396 -1.54 -6.31 -17.17
N LYS A 397 -0.84 -5.17 -17.25
CA LYS A 397 0.60 -5.17 -17.52
C LYS A 397 1.43 -5.48 -16.29
N THR A 398 0.98 -5.04 -15.11
CA THR A 398 1.77 -5.10 -13.88
C THR A 398 1.34 -6.22 -12.94
N GLU A 399 0.12 -6.74 -13.08
CA GLU A 399 -0.47 -7.65 -12.09
C GLU A 399 -0.82 -9.04 -12.67
N ALA A 400 -0.27 -9.39 -13.85
CA ALA A 400 -0.51 -10.68 -14.51
C ALA A 400 -0.03 -11.87 -13.64
N GLY A 401 -0.97 -12.73 -13.23
CA GLY A 401 -0.68 -13.98 -12.50
C GLY A 401 -1.01 -13.99 -11.00
N TYR A 402 -1.54 -12.90 -10.43
CA TYR A 402 -2.01 -12.88 -9.04
C TYR A 402 -3.46 -13.41 -8.91
N GLU A 403 -3.71 -14.26 -7.90
CA GLU A 403 -5.05 -14.69 -7.50
C GLU A 403 -5.81 -13.56 -6.80
N ARG A 404 -7.06 -13.30 -7.23
CA ARG A 404 -7.79 -12.04 -7.01
C ARG A 404 -8.89 -12.15 -5.95
N LEU A 405 -8.63 -12.88 -4.88
CA LEU A 405 -9.67 -13.19 -3.89
C LEU A 405 -9.68 -12.16 -2.76
N ALA A 406 -10.88 -11.65 -2.44
CA ALA A 406 -11.16 -10.86 -1.24
C ALA A 406 -10.32 -9.57 -1.07
N GLY A 407 -10.17 -8.76 -2.13
CA GLY A 407 -9.44 -7.49 -2.10
C GLY A 407 -10.13 -6.34 -1.35
N TYR A 408 -11.47 -6.37 -1.26
CA TYR A 408 -12.32 -5.32 -0.67
C TYR A 408 -12.15 -3.95 -1.34
N THR A 409 -12.05 -3.91 -2.67
CA THR A 409 -12.09 -2.64 -3.40
C THR A 409 -13.40 -1.90 -3.12
N GLY A 410 -13.35 -0.60 -2.89
CA GLY A 410 -14.51 0.17 -2.43
C GLY A 410 -14.67 0.19 -0.90
N TYR A 411 -13.70 -0.29 -0.12
CA TYR A 411 -13.76 -0.19 1.34
C TYR A 411 -13.86 1.27 1.79
N ASP A 412 -13.10 2.14 1.12
CA ASP A 412 -13.29 3.57 1.19
C ASP A 412 -13.20 4.17 -0.23
N VAL A 413 -13.91 5.28 -0.44
CA VAL A 413 -14.01 5.96 -1.73
C VAL A 413 -13.88 7.46 -1.55
N GLN A 414 -13.12 8.10 -2.42
CA GLN A 414 -12.87 9.53 -2.35
C GLN A 414 -12.62 10.09 -3.76
N SER A 415 -12.60 11.41 -3.91
CA SER A 415 -12.26 12.10 -5.16
C SER A 415 -11.29 13.25 -4.92
N ALA A 416 -10.42 13.50 -5.88
CA ALA A 416 -9.54 14.66 -5.91
C ALA A 416 -9.88 15.57 -7.10
N SER A 417 -9.94 16.88 -6.84
CA SER A 417 -10.13 17.90 -7.86
C SER A 417 -8.76 18.36 -8.36
N THR A 418 -8.48 18.22 -9.66
CA THR A 418 -7.23 18.68 -10.26
C THR A 418 -7.51 19.64 -11.42
N PRO A 419 -6.52 20.44 -11.86
CA PRO A 419 -6.66 21.29 -13.05
C PRO A 419 -7.04 20.49 -14.32
N ASN A 420 -6.70 19.20 -14.36
CA ASN A 420 -6.95 18.29 -15.49
C ASN A 420 -8.28 17.52 -15.35
N GLY A 421 -9.11 17.83 -14.35
CA GLY A 421 -10.39 17.17 -14.08
C GLY A 421 -10.41 16.41 -12.75
N ILE A 422 -11.43 15.57 -12.57
CA ILE A 422 -11.64 14.81 -11.33
C ILE A 422 -10.90 13.47 -11.40
N LEU A 423 -10.19 13.15 -10.32
CA LEU A 423 -9.64 11.82 -10.06
C LEU A 423 -10.52 11.12 -9.04
N TYR A 424 -10.86 9.86 -9.31
CA TYR A 424 -11.56 8.99 -8.39
C TYR A 424 -10.55 8.09 -7.69
N ILE A 425 -10.77 7.84 -6.40
CA ILE A 425 -9.83 7.15 -5.53
C ILE A 425 -10.59 6.08 -4.76
N THR A 426 -10.08 4.86 -4.73
CA THR A 426 -10.67 3.79 -3.91
C THR A 426 -9.62 2.95 -3.22
N GLY A 427 -9.94 2.58 -1.99
CA GLY A 427 -9.15 1.70 -1.14
C GLY A 427 -9.50 0.23 -1.31
N ALA A 428 -8.48 -0.62 -1.29
CA ALA A 428 -8.61 -2.08 -1.27
C ALA A 428 -7.68 -2.66 -0.18
N PRO A 429 -8.02 -2.53 1.12
CA PRO A 429 -7.11 -2.77 2.23
C PRO A 429 -6.72 -4.24 2.44
N ARG A 430 -7.46 -5.19 1.83
CA ARG A 430 -7.14 -6.62 1.90
C ARG A 430 -6.38 -7.13 0.68
N TYR A 431 -6.21 -6.31 -0.35
CA TYR A 431 -5.50 -6.71 -1.55
C TYR A 431 -4.07 -7.16 -1.23
N ASN A 432 -3.71 -8.38 -1.67
CA ASN A 432 -2.43 -9.01 -1.37
C ASN A 432 -2.07 -9.02 0.14
N HIS A 433 -3.08 -8.94 1.00
CA HIS A 433 -2.97 -8.78 2.47
C HIS A 433 -2.19 -7.55 2.96
N THR A 434 -1.56 -6.76 2.10
CA THR A 434 -0.86 -5.52 2.44
C THR A 434 -1.72 -4.29 2.26
N GLY A 435 -2.71 -4.35 1.36
CA GLY A 435 -3.57 -3.24 0.97
C GLY A 435 -3.02 -2.44 -0.20
N ARG A 436 -3.92 -1.74 -0.91
CA ARG A 436 -3.59 -0.78 -1.98
C ARG A 436 -4.63 0.33 -2.09
N VAL A 437 -4.27 1.39 -2.79
CA VAL A 437 -5.18 2.46 -3.23
C VAL A 437 -5.09 2.59 -4.74
N VAL A 438 -6.24 2.65 -5.41
CA VAL A 438 -6.35 2.77 -6.87
C VAL A 438 -6.89 4.16 -7.20
N ILE A 439 -6.15 4.89 -8.02
CA ILE A 439 -6.53 6.20 -8.55
C ILE A 439 -6.90 6.04 -10.02
N TYR A 440 -8.08 6.52 -10.42
CA TYR A 440 -8.62 6.29 -11.76
C TYR A 440 -9.47 7.45 -12.27
N ARG A 441 -9.72 7.43 -13.58
CA ARG A 441 -10.64 8.35 -14.29
C ARG A 441 -11.68 7.53 -15.05
N LEU A 442 -12.76 8.19 -15.45
CA LEU A 442 -13.70 7.65 -16.43
C LEU A 442 -13.35 8.16 -17.83
N ASP A 443 -13.33 7.26 -18.81
CA ASP A 443 -13.23 7.64 -20.22
C ASP A 443 -14.58 8.13 -20.79
N GLU A 444 -14.61 8.55 -22.06
CA GLU A 444 -15.83 9.03 -22.72
C GLU A 444 -16.96 7.98 -22.80
N LYS A 445 -16.63 6.70 -22.62
CA LYS A 445 -17.57 5.56 -22.63
C LYS A 445 -17.90 5.08 -21.21
N ASN A 446 -17.50 5.83 -20.18
CA ASN A 446 -17.65 5.50 -18.77
C ASN A 446 -16.86 4.25 -18.31
N ASN A 447 -15.79 3.87 -19.01
CA ASN A 447 -14.89 2.81 -18.54
C ASN A 447 -13.85 3.38 -17.57
N ILE A 448 -13.44 2.56 -16.62
CA ILE A 448 -12.38 2.88 -15.67
C ILE A 448 -11.02 2.87 -16.38
N VAL A 449 -10.27 3.95 -16.24
CA VAL A 449 -8.88 4.07 -16.65
C VAL A 449 -8.03 4.31 -15.42
N VAL A 450 -7.31 3.28 -14.98
CA VAL A 450 -6.40 3.36 -13.83
C VAL A 450 -5.25 4.32 -14.17
N SER A 451 -5.10 5.37 -13.38
CA SER A 451 -4.07 6.39 -13.53
C SER A 451 -2.84 6.07 -12.66
N GLN A 452 -3.05 5.58 -11.43
CA GLN A 452 -1.97 5.26 -10.50
C GLN A 452 -2.44 4.21 -9.47
N ILE A 453 -1.50 3.41 -8.96
CA ILE A 453 -1.73 2.47 -7.85
C ILE A 453 -0.70 2.73 -6.75
N LEU A 454 -1.16 2.99 -5.53
CA LEU A 454 -0.34 3.09 -4.32
C LEU A 454 -0.39 1.77 -3.56
N LYS A 455 0.75 1.24 -3.12
CA LYS A 455 0.85 -0.08 -2.48
C LYS A 455 1.21 0.05 -1.01
N GLY A 456 0.54 -0.72 -0.15
CA GLY A 456 0.91 -0.84 1.26
C GLY A 456 2.20 -1.63 1.46
N GLU A 457 2.99 -1.26 2.47
CA GLU A 457 4.31 -1.84 2.74
C GLU A 457 4.29 -3.04 3.69
N GLN A 458 3.29 -3.13 4.56
CA GLN A 458 3.22 -4.14 5.63
C GLN A 458 1.95 -4.97 5.54
N ILE A 459 2.11 -6.30 5.62
CA ILE A 459 0.99 -7.24 5.67
C ILE A 459 0.12 -7.01 6.90
N GLY A 460 -1.20 -7.03 6.72
CA GLY A 460 -2.17 -6.83 7.80
C GLY A 460 -2.32 -5.37 8.25
N SER A 461 -1.54 -4.42 7.71
CA SER A 461 -1.61 -3.00 8.10
C SER A 461 -2.93 -2.31 7.74
N TYR A 462 -3.70 -2.93 6.84
CA TYR A 462 -4.99 -2.43 6.37
C TYR A 462 -4.86 -1.10 5.61
N PHE A 463 -3.74 -0.92 4.90
CA PHE A 463 -3.43 0.27 4.09
C PHE A 463 -4.51 0.55 3.05
N GLY A 464 -5.03 1.77 3.03
CA GLY A 464 -6.11 2.17 2.12
C GLY A 464 -7.51 1.88 2.68
N SER A 465 -7.65 1.65 3.97
CA SER A 465 -8.97 1.50 4.61
C SER A 465 -9.64 2.84 4.97
N VAL A 466 -8.86 3.92 5.02
CA VAL A 466 -9.33 5.29 5.26
C VAL A 466 -8.59 6.21 4.30
N LEU A 467 -9.32 7.04 3.58
CA LEU A 467 -8.83 7.94 2.55
C LEU A 467 -9.41 9.33 2.78
N GLN A 468 -8.55 10.34 2.78
CA GLN A 468 -9.00 11.72 2.86
C GLN A 468 -8.20 12.61 1.92
N THR A 469 -8.89 13.29 1.01
CA THR A 469 -8.31 14.36 0.19
C THR A 469 -8.43 15.69 0.93
N VAL A 470 -7.42 16.54 0.80
CA VAL A 470 -7.38 17.86 1.44
C VAL A 470 -6.92 18.89 0.42
N ASP A 471 -7.69 19.96 0.31
CA ASP A 471 -7.31 21.24 -0.30
C ASP A 471 -6.76 22.09 0.84
N VAL A 472 -5.43 22.21 0.93
CA VAL A 472 -4.74 22.83 2.06
C VAL A 472 -4.78 24.35 1.91
N ASP A 473 -4.54 24.88 0.71
CA ASP A 473 -4.48 26.34 0.49
C ASP A 473 -5.83 26.98 0.16
N GLY A 474 -6.90 26.19 0.06
CA GLY A 474 -8.26 26.65 -0.18
C GLY A 474 -8.53 27.07 -1.63
N ASN A 475 -7.70 26.64 -2.59
CA ASN A 475 -7.80 27.04 -3.99
C ASN A 475 -8.84 26.24 -4.82
N SER A 476 -9.60 25.33 -4.18
CA SER A 476 -10.56 24.38 -4.78
C SER A 476 -9.96 23.20 -5.55
N TYR A 477 -8.64 23.02 -5.50
CA TYR A 477 -7.94 21.83 -5.96
C TYR A 477 -7.40 21.04 -4.76
N THR A 478 -7.32 19.73 -4.93
CA THR A 478 -6.75 18.86 -3.89
C THR A 478 -5.24 18.98 -3.94
N ASP A 479 -4.59 19.23 -2.81
CA ASP A 479 -3.12 19.28 -2.70
C ASP A 479 -2.56 17.94 -2.24
N ILE A 480 -3.23 17.29 -1.27
CA ILE A 480 -2.76 16.06 -0.66
C ILE A 480 -3.85 14.99 -0.54
N LEU A 481 -3.40 13.74 -0.52
CA LEU A 481 -4.15 12.54 -0.16
C LEU A 481 -3.53 11.90 1.07
N LEU A 482 -4.35 11.71 2.10
CA LEU A 482 -4.00 10.97 3.30
C LEU A 482 -4.52 9.54 3.18
N VAL A 483 -3.64 8.57 3.43
CA VAL A 483 -3.98 7.14 3.40
C VAL A 483 -3.74 6.52 4.77
N GLY A 484 -4.80 6.04 5.42
CA GLY A 484 -4.74 5.36 6.70
C GLY A 484 -4.34 3.89 6.58
N ALA A 485 -3.49 3.45 7.51
CA ALA A 485 -3.16 2.06 7.79
C ALA A 485 -3.28 1.81 9.31
N PRO A 486 -4.51 1.78 9.85
CA PRO A 486 -4.75 1.76 11.29
C PRO A 486 -4.24 0.50 11.99
N MET A 487 -4.03 -0.60 11.28
CA MET A 487 -3.50 -1.84 11.84
C MET A 487 -1.99 -2.00 11.61
N PHE A 488 -1.30 -0.94 11.19
CA PHE A 488 0.15 -0.95 11.05
C PHE A 488 0.81 -1.27 12.40
N MET A 489 1.66 -2.29 12.41
CA MET A 489 2.42 -2.72 13.58
C MET A 489 3.64 -1.85 13.82
N GLY A 490 3.69 -1.24 15.00
CA GLY A 490 4.81 -0.43 15.47
C GLY A 490 6.04 -1.26 15.86
N SER A 491 7.11 -0.58 16.27
CA SER A 491 8.35 -1.24 16.71
C SER A 491 8.18 -2.13 17.94
N GLU A 492 7.16 -1.86 18.76
CA GLU A 492 6.84 -2.64 19.96
C GLU A 492 5.86 -3.79 19.69
N ARG A 493 5.53 -4.06 18.41
CA ARG A 493 4.54 -5.04 17.94
C ARG A 493 3.12 -4.77 18.45
N ASP A 494 2.83 -3.50 18.72
CA ASP A 494 1.50 -2.96 18.98
C ASP A 494 0.83 -2.53 17.66
N GLU A 495 -0.51 -2.54 17.61
CA GLU A 495 -1.29 -1.97 16.51
C GLU A 495 -1.27 -0.43 16.60
N GLN A 496 -0.09 0.14 16.41
CA GLN A 496 0.16 1.58 16.53
C GLN A 496 -0.72 2.36 15.54
N GLY A 497 -0.78 1.89 14.30
CA GLY A 497 -1.41 2.60 13.19
C GLY A 497 -0.52 3.71 12.61
N GLN A 498 -0.73 4.02 11.34
CA GLN A 498 0.09 4.95 10.56
C GLN A 498 -0.76 5.66 9.50
N VAL A 499 -0.43 6.92 9.18
CA VAL A 499 -1.07 7.66 8.07
C VAL A 499 0.01 8.17 7.12
N TYR A 500 -0.15 7.88 5.83
CA TYR A 500 0.77 8.29 4.78
C TYR A 500 0.25 9.56 4.11
N VAL A 501 1.14 10.52 3.90
CA VAL A 501 0.83 11.79 3.22
C VAL A 501 1.39 11.73 1.80
N TYR A 502 0.51 11.87 0.81
CA TYR A 502 0.88 11.95 -0.59
C TYR A 502 0.50 13.32 -1.16
N LYS A 503 1.45 13.98 -1.83
CA LYS A 503 1.23 15.26 -2.50
C LYS A 503 0.94 15.07 -3.97
N VAL A 504 -0.05 15.78 -4.51
CA VAL A 504 -0.36 15.73 -5.94
C VAL A 504 0.61 16.61 -6.73
N ASP A 505 1.07 16.12 -7.88
CA ASP A 505 1.84 16.90 -8.85
C ASP A 505 0.97 17.46 -9.99
N GLN A 506 1.61 18.19 -10.90
CA GLN A 506 0.94 18.84 -12.04
C GLN A 506 0.29 17.85 -13.02
N ASP A 507 0.79 16.61 -13.07
CA ASP A 507 0.26 15.54 -13.91
C ASP A 507 -0.92 14.82 -13.23
N GLY A 508 -1.20 15.13 -11.95
CA GLY A 508 -2.23 14.49 -11.15
C GLY A 508 -1.77 13.16 -10.54
N GLN A 509 -0.47 12.94 -10.37
CA GLN A 509 0.07 11.79 -9.64
C GLN A 509 0.34 12.15 -8.17
N PHE A 510 0.05 11.20 -7.29
CA PHE A 510 0.26 11.30 -5.86
C PHE A 510 1.64 10.77 -5.48
N ASN A 511 2.53 11.66 -5.06
CA ASN A 511 3.90 11.35 -4.66
C ASN A 511 4.01 11.29 -3.13
N TYR A 512 4.63 10.23 -2.61
CA TYR A 512 4.83 10.09 -1.16
C TYR A 512 5.72 11.21 -0.63
N GLU A 513 5.30 11.84 0.47
CA GLU A 513 6.06 12.93 1.11
C GLU A 513 6.62 12.47 2.45
N PHE A 514 5.75 12.18 3.41
CA PHE A 514 6.11 11.69 4.74
C PHE A 514 4.97 10.89 5.37
N THR A 515 5.17 10.50 6.62
CA THR A 515 4.28 9.65 7.39
C THR A 515 4.00 10.26 8.76
N LEU A 516 2.73 10.26 9.17
CA LEU A 516 2.29 10.68 10.50
C LEU A 516 2.12 9.48 11.43
N LYS A 517 2.51 9.66 12.70
CA LYS A 517 2.49 8.63 13.74
C LYS A 517 1.93 9.18 15.06
N PRO A 518 1.23 8.34 15.87
CA PRO A 518 0.75 8.74 17.18
C PRO A 518 1.89 8.79 18.21
N VAL A 519 1.59 9.28 19.43
CA VAL A 519 2.54 9.14 20.54
C VAL A 519 2.74 7.66 20.91
N ASN A 520 3.96 7.28 21.26
CA ASN A 520 4.29 5.91 21.67
C ASN A 520 3.43 5.50 22.88
N GLN A 521 2.77 4.34 22.77
CA GLN A 521 1.95 3.78 23.83
C GLN A 521 2.76 2.77 24.64
N SER A 522 2.63 2.81 25.96
CA SER A 522 3.16 1.76 26.83
C SER A 522 2.12 0.65 26.98
N CYS A 523 2.34 -0.49 26.35
CA CYS A 523 1.41 -1.61 26.39
C CYS A 523 1.22 -2.19 27.80
N CYS A 524 -0.03 -2.45 28.16
CA CYS A 524 -0.37 -3.21 29.36
C CYS A 524 0.09 -4.66 29.21
N THR A 525 1.06 -5.07 30.03
CA THR A 525 1.53 -6.46 30.12
C THR A 525 0.90 -7.17 31.32
N ALA A 526 0.99 -8.50 31.37
CA ALA A 526 0.51 -9.31 32.50
C ALA A 526 1.11 -8.91 33.87
N HIS A 527 2.19 -8.13 33.89
CA HIS A 527 2.87 -7.62 35.09
C HIS A 527 2.59 -6.14 35.39
N SER A 528 1.75 -5.48 34.59
CA SER A 528 1.37 -4.08 34.80
C SER A 528 0.34 -3.96 35.92
N THR A 529 0.67 -3.21 36.98
CA THR A 529 -0.14 -3.04 38.19
C THR A 529 -1.29 -2.03 38.06
N SER A 530 -1.32 -1.23 36.98
CA SER A 530 -2.28 -0.13 36.77
C SER A 530 -3.32 -0.35 35.68
N CYS A 531 -3.34 -1.51 35.00
CA CYS A 531 -4.25 -1.76 33.88
C CYS A 531 -5.48 -2.56 34.30
N ALA A 532 -6.67 -2.12 33.88
CA ALA A 532 -7.94 -2.78 34.17
C ALA A 532 -8.18 -4.01 33.26
N LEU A 533 -7.78 -3.95 31.98
CA LEU A 533 -8.00 -5.01 31.00
C LEU A 533 -6.69 -5.70 30.62
N LYS A 534 -6.48 -6.92 31.14
CA LYS A 534 -5.19 -7.64 31.03
C LYS A 534 -5.01 -8.49 29.75
N ASN A 535 -5.95 -8.45 28.79
CA ASN A 535 -5.98 -9.34 27.62
C ASN A 535 -6.42 -8.66 26.29
N GLU A 536 -6.51 -7.33 26.22
CA GLU A 536 -6.89 -6.64 24.98
C GLU A 536 -5.67 -6.30 24.10
N PRO A 537 -5.82 -6.30 22.76
CA PRO A 537 -4.73 -5.97 21.85
C PRO A 537 -4.23 -4.54 22.11
N CYS A 538 -2.93 -4.40 22.33
CA CYS A 538 -2.31 -3.10 22.53
C CYS A 538 -2.14 -2.35 21.21
N GLY A 539 -2.39 -1.04 21.22
CA GLY A 539 -2.18 -0.16 20.08
C GLY A 539 -3.04 1.10 20.17
N ALA A 540 -2.78 2.07 19.30
CA ALA A 540 -3.59 3.28 19.20
C ALA A 540 -4.60 3.22 18.04
N ARG A 541 -4.34 2.35 17.06
CA ARG A 541 -5.01 2.31 15.75
C ARG A 541 -5.13 3.69 15.11
N PHE A 542 -4.03 4.44 15.14
CA PHE A 542 -3.97 5.78 14.57
C PHE A 542 -4.25 5.75 13.06
N GLY A 543 -5.11 6.65 12.60
CA GLY A 543 -5.59 6.67 11.22
C GLY A 543 -6.88 5.88 11.00
N THR A 544 -7.60 5.49 12.07
CA THR A 544 -8.94 4.87 11.95
C THR A 544 -9.99 5.85 11.44
N ALA A 545 -9.79 7.14 11.70
CA ALA A 545 -10.58 8.23 11.12
C ALA A 545 -9.64 9.36 10.73
N ILE A 546 -9.88 9.96 9.57
CA ILE A 546 -9.14 11.13 9.08
C ILE A 546 -10.20 12.10 8.57
N ALA A 547 -10.18 13.33 9.08
CA ALA A 547 -11.07 14.39 8.63
C ALA A 547 -10.26 15.59 8.18
N ALA A 548 -10.51 16.06 6.95
CA ALA A 548 -10.15 17.43 6.59
C ALA A 548 -11.04 18.35 7.42
N VAL A 549 -10.42 19.27 8.14
CA VAL A 549 -11.11 20.27 8.92
C VAL A 549 -10.75 21.64 8.37
N THR A 550 -11.71 22.53 8.28
CA THR A 550 -11.43 23.90 7.82
C THR A 550 -10.49 24.59 8.81
N ASP A 551 -9.72 25.55 8.32
CA ASP A 551 -8.70 26.31 9.05
C ASP A 551 -9.11 26.61 10.52
N LEU A 552 -8.44 25.95 11.48
CA LEU A 552 -8.74 26.04 12.91
C LEU A 552 -7.96 27.16 13.61
N ASN A 553 -6.86 27.64 13.01
CA ASN A 553 -5.99 28.68 13.59
C ASN A 553 -6.03 30.00 12.80
N LEU A 554 -6.88 30.07 11.79
CA LEU A 554 -7.12 31.21 10.90
C LEU A 554 -5.84 31.67 10.19
N ASP A 555 -4.92 30.77 9.85
CA ASP A 555 -3.66 31.09 9.14
C ASP A 555 -3.77 31.07 7.61
N GLY A 556 -4.95 30.72 7.09
CA GLY A 556 -5.24 30.63 5.66
C GLY A 556 -5.11 29.22 5.10
N PHE A 557 -4.70 28.23 5.90
CA PHE A 557 -4.54 26.86 5.48
C PHE A 557 -5.52 25.92 6.20
N ASN A 558 -6.14 25.00 5.46
CA ASN A 558 -6.99 23.98 6.04
C ASN A 558 -6.16 22.94 6.80
N ASP A 559 -6.78 22.40 7.84
CA ASP A 559 -6.15 21.55 8.84
C ASP A 559 -6.66 20.11 8.76
N VAL A 560 -6.07 19.21 9.55
CA VAL A 560 -6.46 17.80 9.58
C VAL A 560 -6.59 17.28 11.01
N ALA A 561 -7.64 16.51 11.24
CA ALA A 561 -7.86 15.76 12.48
C ALA A 561 -7.76 14.25 12.24
N ILE A 562 -6.94 13.56 13.04
CA ILE A 562 -6.71 12.11 12.92
C ILE A 562 -7.08 11.39 14.21
N GLY A 563 -7.90 10.35 14.08
CA GLY A 563 -8.39 9.53 15.18
C GLY A 563 -7.48 8.37 15.55
N ALA A 564 -7.34 8.14 16.85
CA ALA A 564 -6.67 7.01 17.47
C ALA A 564 -7.60 6.39 18.54
N PRO A 565 -8.69 5.72 18.14
CA PRO A 565 -9.73 5.28 19.05
C PRO A 565 -9.28 4.27 20.11
N PHE A 566 -8.17 3.56 19.89
CA PHE A 566 -7.72 2.49 20.78
C PHE A 566 -6.72 2.99 21.84
N GLU A 567 -6.30 4.25 21.74
CA GLU A 567 -5.36 4.87 22.66
C GLU A 567 -5.86 4.87 24.12
N ASN A 568 -4.95 4.79 25.09
CA ASN A 568 -5.24 4.84 26.53
C ASN A 568 -6.29 3.81 27.02
N ASP A 569 -6.12 2.53 26.68
CA ASP A 569 -7.04 1.43 27.07
C ASP A 569 -8.42 1.60 26.44
N HIS A 570 -8.45 1.75 25.10
CA HIS A 570 -9.68 1.88 24.30
C HIS A 570 -10.56 3.09 24.61
N ARG A 571 -10.05 4.07 25.36
CA ARG A 571 -10.73 5.33 25.59
C ARG A 571 -10.67 6.22 24.36
N GLY A 572 -9.52 6.26 23.71
CA GLY A 572 -9.29 6.95 22.44
C GLY A 572 -8.74 8.37 22.57
N ALA A 573 -8.26 8.89 21.44
CA ALA A 573 -7.76 10.25 21.30
C ALA A 573 -7.87 10.75 19.85
N VAL A 574 -7.73 12.05 19.67
CA VAL A 574 -7.64 12.72 18.36
C VAL A 574 -6.42 13.62 18.31
N TYR A 575 -5.77 13.67 17.16
CA TYR A 575 -4.59 14.49 16.88
C TYR A 575 -4.94 15.56 15.85
N ILE A 576 -4.51 16.79 16.09
CA ILE A 576 -4.70 17.92 15.17
C ILE A 576 -3.36 18.26 14.52
N TYR A 577 -3.36 18.35 13.20
CA TYR A 577 -2.23 18.74 12.37
C TYR A 577 -2.59 20.00 11.61
N HIS A 578 -1.72 21.01 11.66
CA HIS A 578 -1.94 22.23 10.90
C HIS A 578 -1.47 22.11 9.46
N GLY A 579 -2.18 22.79 8.56
CA GLY A 579 -1.74 23.04 7.20
C GLY A 579 -0.43 23.84 7.16
N ASP A 580 0.32 23.66 6.08
CA ASP A 580 1.52 24.43 5.75
C ASP A 580 1.68 24.52 4.23
N GLU A 581 1.38 25.69 3.67
CA GLU A 581 1.38 25.97 2.23
C GLU A 581 0.49 25.01 1.43
N THR A 582 1.06 23.92 0.93
CA THR A 582 0.41 22.91 0.08
C THR A 582 0.59 21.49 0.65
N SER A 583 0.89 21.39 1.95
CA SER A 583 1.04 20.12 2.69
C SER A 583 0.70 20.33 4.19
N LEU A 584 1.15 19.45 5.07
CA LEU A 584 0.91 19.51 6.51
C LEU A 584 2.21 19.63 7.31
N LYS A 585 2.13 20.20 8.51
CA LYS A 585 3.22 20.12 9.50
C LYS A 585 3.34 18.68 10.02
N GLU A 586 4.54 18.10 10.00
CA GLU A 586 4.76 16.70 10.44
C GLU A 586 4.40 16.44 11.90
N LYS A 587 4.52 17.46 12.76
CA LYS A 587 4.21 17.36 14.20
C LYS A 587 2.78 17.82 14.46
N PHE A 588 2.03 16.99 15.19
CA PHE A 588 0.73 17.41 15.69
C PHE A 588 0.90 18.59 16.65
N VAL A 589 -0.04 19.53 16.59
CA VAL A 589 -0.06 20.73 17.43
C VAL A 589 -0.91 20.53 18.68
N GLN A 590 -1.90 19.64 18.60
CA GLN A 590 -2.75 19.31 19.73
C GLN A 590 -3.13 17.83 19.71
N ARG A 591 -3.11 17.23 20.90
CA ARG A 591 -3.69 15.91 21.16
C ARG A 591 -4.87 16.06 22.13
N ILE A 592 -6.03 15.55 21.74
CA ILE A 592 -7.28 15.58 22.50
C ILE A 592 -7.57 14.16 23.00
N PRO A 593 -7.20 13.81 24.24
CA PRO A 593 -7.60 12.52 24.82
C PRO A 593 -9.10 12.51 25.13
N ALA A 594 -9.70 11.32 25.10
CA ALA A 594 -11.03 11.12 25.64
C ALA A 594 -11.12 11.60 27.11
N GLY A 595 -12.15 12.38 27.43
CA GLY A 595 -12.46 12.74 28.82
C GLY A 595 -13.60 11.88 29.35
N GLY A 596 -13.50 11.41 30.60
CA GLY A 596 -14.51 10.57 31.27
C GLY A 596 -13.88 9.37 31.99
N ASP A 597 -14.72 8.46 32.48
CA ASP A 597 -14.32 7.20 33.12
C ASP A 597 -13.93 6.10 32.12
N GLY A 598 -14.38 6.20 30.86
CA GLY A 598 -14.18 5.18 29.81
C GLY A 598 -15.24 4.08 29.81
N ASP A 599 -16.23 4.19 30.69
CA ASP A 599 -17.34 3.22 30.80
C ASP A 599 -18.52 3.62 29.92
N LYS A 600 -18.79 4.92 29.79
CA LYS A 600 -19.91 5.46 28.99
C LYS A 600 -19.56 5.68 27.53
N VAL A 601 -18.31 6.05 27.25
CA VAL A 601 -17.79 6.27 25.90
C VAL A 601 -16.54 5.46 25.70
N LYS A 602 -16.50 4.72 24.60
CA LYS A 602 -15.32 4.00 24.12
C LYS A 602 -14.97 4.43 22.71
N PHE A 603 -13.72 4.20 22.30
CA PHE A 603 -13.27 4.48 20.93
C PHE A 603 -13.46 5.94 20.50
N PHE A 604 -13.19 6.89 21.40
CA PHE A 604 -13.23 8.31 21.08
C PHE A 604 -12.25 8.62 19.93
N GLY A 605 -12.74 9.26 18.87
CA GLY A 605 -11.96 9.48 17.65
C GLY A 605 -12.18 8.43 16.58
N GLN A 606 -13.16 7.53 16.72
CA GLN A 606 -13.54 6.60 15.63
C GLN A 606 -14.23 7.30 14.45
N SER A 607 -14.80 8.48 14.68
CA SER A 607 -15.39 9.32 13.64
C SER A 607 -15.21 10.79 14.00
N ILE A 608 -14.93 11.62 13.00
CA ILE A 608 -14.58 13.03 13.19
C ILE A 608 -15.19 13.82 12.03
N HIS A 609 -15.72 15.01 12.32
CA HIS A 609 -16.18 15.96 11.31
C HIS A 609 -16.01 17.38 11.82
N GLY A 610 -15.49 18.30 11.00
CA GLY A 610 -15.24 19.68 11.41
C GLY A 610 -15.10 20.63 10.22
N VAL A 611 -16.22 21.02 9.63
CA VAL A 611 -16.25 21.87 8.40
C VAL A 611 -17.09 23.12 8.56
N MET A 612 -17.74 23.29 9.72
CA MET A 612 -18.60 24.43 9.99
C MET A 612 -18.41 24.94 11.41
N ASP A 613 -18.59 26.25 11.54
CA ASP A 613 -18.84 26.91 12.82
C ASP A 613 -20.25 26.51 13.30
N LEU A 614 -20.33 25.89 14.48
CA LEU A 614 -21.57 25.43 15.09
C LEU A 614 -22.08 26.37 16.19
N ASN A 615 -21.24 27.27 16.72
CA ASN A 615 -21.59 28.19 17.81
C ASN A 615 -21.85 29.64 17.35
N GLY A 616 -21.48 29.99 16.12
CA GLY A 616 -21.64 31.32 15.51
C GLY A 616 -20.50 32.32 15.80
N ASP A 617 -19.34 31.88 16.28
CA ASP A 617 -18.18 32.74 16.59
C ASP A 617 -17.22 32.99 15.41
N GLY A 618 -17.54 32.43 14.24
CA GLY A 618 -16.74 32.59 13.02
C GLY A 618 -15.59 31.61 12.88
N ILE A 619 -15.43 30.66 13.81
CA ILE A 619 -14.36 29.65 13.79
C ILE A 619 -14.96 28.26 13.64
N THR A 620 -14.30 27.42 12.84
CA THR A 620 -14.71 26.03 12.63
C THR A 620 -14.69 25.24 13.93
N ASP A 621 -15.74 24.47 14.17
CA ASP A 621 -15.83 23.56 15.32
C ASP A 621 -15.59 22.12 14.92
N VAL A 622 -15.13 21.29 15.87
CA VAL A 622 -14.83 19.87 15.61
C VAL A 622 -15.75 18.97 16.43
N THR A 623 -16.46 18.09 15.74
CA THR A 623 -17.27 17.02 16.33
C THR A 623 -16.50 15.71 16.29
N ILE A 624 -16.38 15.05 17.45
CA ILE A 624 -15.68 13.77 17.61
C ILE A 624 -16.64 12.72 18.18
N GLY A 625 -16.83 11.64 17.44
CA GLY A 625 -17.63 10.48 17.83
C GLY A 625 -16.81 9.41 18.56
N GLY A 626 -17.49 8.67 19.41
CA GLY A 626 -17.07 7.41 20.02
C GLY A 626 -18.30 6.55 20.26
N LEU A 627 -18.14 5.26 20.56
CA LEU A 627 -19.30 4.43 20.92
C LEU A 627 -19.86 4.92 22.25
N GLY A 628 -21.17 5.18 22.29
CA GLY A 628 -21.90 5.70 23.46
C GLY A 628 -22.05 7.22 23.47
N GLY A 629 -21.45 7.96 22.54
CA GLY A 629 -21.64 9.40 22.48
C GLY A 629 -20.80 10.17 21.47
N ALA A 630 -21.12 11.45 21.30
CA ALA A 630 -20.33 12.39 20.52
C ALA A 630 -19.98 13.63 21.35
N SER A 631 -18.84 14.24 21.06
CA SER A 631 -18.37 15.44 21.74
C SER A 631 -18.11 16.53 20.72
N LEU A 632 -18.70 17.69 20.97
CA LEU A 632 -18.50 18.89 20.18
C LEU A 632 -17.48 19.79 20.90
N PHE A 633 -16.46 20.20 20.18
CA PHE A 633 -15.39 21.05 20.68
C PHE A 633 -15.41 22.40 19.98
N TRP A 634 -15.58 23.45 20.78
CA TRP A 634 -15.41 24.82 20.31
C TRP A 634 -13.95 25.15 20.11
N SER A 635 -13.63 25.62 18.90
CA SER A 635 -12.34 26.24 18.63
C SER A 635 -12.22 27.55 19.40
N ARG A 636 -10.98 27.99 19.63
CA ARG A 636 -10.71 29.27 20.32
C ARG A 636 -9.91 30.12 19.36
N ASP A 637 -10.22 31.40 19.34
CA ASP A 637 -9.51 32.37 18.53
C ASP A 637 -8.01 32.44 18.87
N VAL A 638 -7.20 32.87 17.90
CA VAL A 638 -5.74 32.89 17.98
C VAL A 638 -5.24 34.32 18.01
N ALA A 639 -4.49 34.63 19.07
CA ALA A 639 -3.92 35.95 19.35
C ALA A 639 -2.43 35.98 19.01
N GLU A 640 -2.03 36.85 18.08
CA GLU A 640 -0.63 37.16 17.80
C GLU A 640 -0.12 38.19 18.80
N LEU A 641 0.76 37.76 19.72
CA LEU A 641 1.35 38.65 20.72
C LEU A 641 2.86 38.83 20.46
N ARG A 642 3.25 40.06 20.11
CA ARG A 642 4.63 40.45 19.88
C ARG A 642 5.10 41.36 21.02
N ALA A 643 6.24 41.05 21.60
CA ALA A 643 6.84 41.87 22.65
C ALA A 643 8.21 42.43 22.21
N ASN A 644 8.56 43.60 22.71
CA ASN A 644 9.89 44.17 22.57
C ASN A 644 10.30 44.85 23.89
N MET A 645 11.61 44.86 24.17
CA MET A 645 12.19 45.43 25.37
C MET A 645 13.41 46.28 25.01
N THR A 646 13.49 47.50 25.54
CA THR A 646 14.58 48.45 25.26
C THR A 646 15.10 49.05 26.57
N PHE A 647 16.35 49.53 26.57
CA PHE A 647 17.02 50.06 27.76
C PHE A 647 17.64 51.42 27.47
N ASP A 648 17.48 52.34 28.42
CA ASP A 648 18.09 53.66 28.42
C ASP A 648 18.74 53.95 29.79
N PRO A 649 20.07 54.08 29.89
CA PRO A 649 21.04 53.96 28.79
C PRO A 649 21.22 52.50 28.30
N ALA A 650 21.62 52.35 27.03
CA ALA A 650 21.85 51.03 26.42
C ALA A 650 23.11 50.29 26.92
N LYS A 651 24.02 51.01 27.60
CA LYS A 651 25.23 50.50 28.26
C LYS A 651 25.33 51.12 29.65
N ILE A 652 25.80 50.37 30.64
CA ILE A 652 25.91 50.84 32.04
C ILE A 652 27.36 51.18 32.35
N ASN A 653 27.65 52.46 32.58
CA ASN A 653 28.94 52.92 33.08
C ASN A 653 28.86 53.12 34.61
N LEU A 654 29.58 52.28 35.37
CA LEU A 654 29.52 52.27 36.83
C LEU A 654 30.31 53.40 37.50
N GLN A 655 31.15 54.12 36.76
CA GLN A 655 31.88 55.30 37.27
C GLN A 655 31.01 56.57 37.31
N GLN A 656 29.87 56.58 36.60
CA GLN A 656 28.96 57.72 36.54
C GLN A 656 27.75 57.50 37.47
N SER A 657 27.64 58.25 38.57
CA SER A 657 26.44 58.21 39.41
C SER A 657 25.31 59.08 38.80
N GLN A 658 24.33 58.45 38.16
CA GLN A 658 23.26 59.13 37.41
C GLN A 658 21.97 59.35 38.23
N CYS A 659 21.79 58.69 39.38
CA CYS A 659 20.60 58.85 40.23
C CYS A 659 20.86 58.56 41.72
N GLU A 660 20.01 59.10 42.59
CA GLU A 660 20.05 58.88 44.04
C GLU A 660 18.67 58.43 44.55
N HIS A 661 18.60 57.25 45.17
CA HIS A 661 17.37 56.70 45.75
C HIS A 661 17.66 56.10 47.13
N GLY A 662 16.86 56.45 48.15
CA GLY A 662 17.07 56.00 49.53
C GLY A 662 18.44 56.38 50.13
N GLY A 663 19.04 57.50 49.70
CA GLY A 663 20.37 57.95 50.13
C GLY A 663 21.55 57.19 49.52
N ARG A 664 21.32 56.33 48.51
CA ARG A 664 22.36 55.62 47.74
C ARG A 664 22.46 56.21 46.34
N LYS A 665 23.67 56.67 45.98
CA LYS A 665 24.01 57.06 44.61
C LYS A 665 24.39 55.82 43.80
N SER A 666 23.72 55.62 42.66
CA SER A 666 23.98 54.49 41.76
C SER A 666 23.64 54.86 40.31
N VAL A 667 23.79 53.91 39.39
CA VAL A 667 23.32 54.02 38.00
C VAL A 667 21.88 53.54 37.95
N CYS A 668 21.00 54.35 37.35
CA CYS A 668 19.63 53.96 37.06
C CYS A 668 19.49 53.63 35.58
N VAL A 669 18.70 52.61 35.26
CA VAL A 669 18.37 52.25 33.89
C VAL A 669 16.85 52.19 33.77
N THR A 670 16.34 52.82 32.73
CA THR A 670 14.93 52.74 32.34
C THR A 670 14.77 51.62 31.33
N THR A 671 13.98 50.61 31.67
CA THR A 671 13.53 49.57 30.74
C THR A 671 12.13 49.91 30.22
N GLN A 672 11.97 49.95 28.90
CA GLN A 672 10.68 50.13 28.24
C GLN A 672 10.29 48.82 27.56
N VAL A 673 9.16 48.27 28.01
CA VAL A 673 8.56 47.06 27.45
C VAL A 673 7.35 47.46 26.63
N CYS A 674 7.29 47.01 25.38
CA CYS A 674 6.17 47.25 24.48
C CYS A 674 5.56 45.91 24.06
N PHE A 675 4.24 45.86 24.05
CA PHE A 675 3.46 44.73 23.60
C PHE A 675 2.55 45.20 22.47
N ALA A 676 2.58 44.49 21.36
CA ALA A 676 1.65 44.64 20.24
C ALA A 676 0.87 43.34 20.13
N TYR A 677 -0.45 43.44 20.08
CA TYR A 677 -1.34 42.30 19.97
C TYR A 677 -2.31 42.51 18.81
N ALA A 678 -2.52 41.44 18.05
CA ALA A 678 -3.55 41.35 17.04
C ALA A 678 -4.35 40.06 17.25
N ILE A 679 -5.66 40.14 17.05
CA ILE A 679 -6.53 38.97 17.03
C ILE A 679 -7.11 38.76 15.64
N LYS A 680 -7.31 37.50 15.26
CA LYS A 680 -7.77 37.16 13.92
C LYS A 680 -9.29 37.28 13.76
N SER A 681 -10.08 37.11 14.84
CA SER A 681 -11.55 37.36 14.85
C SER A 681 -11.93 38.74 15.43
N GLU A 682 -13.15 38.88 15.96
CA GLU A 682 -13.69 40.14 16.49
C GLU A 682 -12.85 40.78 17.62
N GLN A 683 -12.81 42.12 17.63
CA GLN A 683 -12.02 42.93 18.56
C GLN A 683 -12.33 42.64 20.04
N GLN A 684 -11.31 42.22 20.79
CA GLN A 684 -11.37 42.08 22.25
C GLN A 684 -10.19 42.75 22.94
N ASN A 685 -10.44 43.32 24.12
CA ASN A 685 -9.38 43.82 24.99
C ASN A 685 -8.87 42.69 25.87
N LEU A 686 -7.54 42.54 25.95
CA LEU A 686 -6.92 41.48 26.74
C LEU A 686 -6.01 42.04 27.83
N ASN A 687 -5.98 41.34 28.95
CA ASN A 687 -5.03 41.58 30.02
C ASN A 687 -3.85 40.62 29.86
N ILE A 688 -2.66 41.19 29.74
CA ILE A 688 -1.41 40.45 29.65
C ILE A 688 -0.71 40.53 31.00
N LEU A 689 -0.39 39.37 31.55
CA LEU A 689 0.46 39.24 32.72
C LEU A 689 1.91 39.12 32.24
N TYR A 690 2.77 40.03 32.68
CA TYR A 690 4.18 39.98 32.36
C TYR A 690 5.06 40.05 33.61
N SER A 691 6.20 39.39 33.52
CA SER A 691 7.21 39.28 34.56
C SER A 691 8.54 39.79 34.02
N LEU A 692 9.13 40.77 34.69
CA LEU A 692 10.48 41.23 34.42
C LEU A 692 11.41 40.76 35.55
N THR A 693 12.49 40.08 35.20
CA THR A 693 13.49 39.57 36.14
C THR A 693 14.88 40.10 35.78
N LEU A 694 15.51 40.78 36.73
CA LEU A 694 16.90 41.24 36.62
C LEU A 694 17.85 40.13 37.09
N ASP A 695 18.92 39.91 36.33
CA ASP A 695 19.94 38.88 36.57
C ASP A 695 19.33 37.48 36.79
N ALA A 696 18.40 37.06 35.92
CA ALA A 696 17.58 35.86 36.13
C ALA A 696 18.40 34.55 36.30
N LEU A 697 19.62 34.48 35.75
CA LEU A 697 20.53 33.33 35.87
C LEU A 697 21.40 33.36 37.14
N ARG A 698 21.43 34.46 37.90
CA ARG A 698 22.30 34.62 39.08
C ARG A 698 21.52 34.39 40.37
N ALA A 699 22.18 33.75 41.35
CA ALA A 699 21.62 33.54 42.69
C ALA A 699 21.39 34.87 43.43
N LYS A 700 22.26 35.86 43.22
CA LYS A 700 22.14 37.23 43.76
C LYS A 700 22.14 38.23 42.61
N ALA A 701 21.07 39.01 42.49
CA ALA A 701 20.93 40.02 41.46
C ALA A 701 21.80 41.25 41.78
N ARG A 702 22.39 41.85 40.74
CA ARG A 702 23.20 43.08 40.85
C ARG A 702 22.39 44.34 40.65
N ALA A 703 21.09 44.21 40.40
CA ALA A 703 20.16 45.32 40.21
C ALA A 703 18.83 45.00 40.86
N SER A 704 18.11 46.06 41.26
CA SER A 704 16.78 45.96 41.87
C SER A 704 15.85 47.03 41.29
N PHE A 705 14.58 46.70 41.13
CA PHE A 705 13.57 47.66 40.65
C PHE A 705 13.29 48.71 41.72
N ILE A 706 13.05 49.95 41.27
CA ILE A 706 12.68 51.07 42.14
C ILE A 706 11.17 51.00 42.38
N SER A 707 10.74 50.78 43.63
CA SER A 707 9.33 50.67 44.03
C SER A 707 9.00 51.63 45.17
N SER A 708 7.74 52.07 45.26
CA SER A 708 7.24 53.00 46.29
C SER A 708 7.22 52.41 47.71
N ASP A 709 7.36 51.08 47.85
CA ASP A 709 7.21 50.35 49.12
C ASP A 709 8.57 49.97 49.78
N ASP A 710 9.69 50.56 49.36
CA ASP A 710 11.06 50.29 49.87
C ASP A 710 11.52 48.81 49.83
N LYS A 711 10.78 47.93 49.15
CA LYS A 711 11.19 46.55 48.87
C LYS A 711 11.97 46.51 47.56
N ASN A 712 13.29 46.37 47.68
CA ASN A 712 14.19 46.11 46.55
C ASN A 712 13.98 44.68 46.04
N ASP A 713 13.10 44.51 45.05
CA ASP A 713 12.85 43.22 44.42
C ASP A 713 13.59 43.11 43.08
N ARG A 714 14.19 41.93 42.84
CA ARG A 714 14.84 41.58 41.56
C ARG A 714 13.85 41.27 40.44
N ARG A 715 12.60 40.95 40.81
CA ARG A 715 11.53 40.52 39.91
C ARG A 715 10.29 41.35 40.16
N ILE A 716 9.65 41.83 39.10
CA ILE A 716 8.33 42.46 39.17
C ILE A 716 7.36 41.70 38.28
N ILE A 717 6.12 41.57 38.77
CA ILE A 717 5.01 40.99 38.03
C ILE A 717 3.95 42.08 37.91
N LYS A 718 3.50 42.35 36.69
CA LYS A 718 2.53 43.41 36.39
C LYS A 718 1.55 42.95 35.33
N THR A 719 0.41 43.62 35.28
CA THR A 719 -0.63 43.39 34.28
C THR A 719 -0.77 44.64 33.41
N VAL A 720 -0.92 44.44 32.10
CA VAL A 720 -1.19 45.51 31.14
C VAL A 720 -2.40 45.13 30.30
N THR A 721 -3.35 46.06 30.14
CA THR A 721 -4.48 45.90 29.25
C THR A 721 -4.11 46.42 27.87
N ILE A 722 -4.38 45.64 26.84
CA ILE A 722 -4.07 45.96 25.45
C ILE A 722 -5.32 45.86 24.61
N THR A 723 -5.51 46.85 23.74
CA THR A 723 -6.55 46.91 22.72
C THR A 723 -6.01 46.28 21.43
N ASP A 724 -6.85 45.53 20.72
CA ASP A 724 -6.50 44.98 19.41
C ASP A 724 -5.99 46.05 18.43
N GLY A 725 -4.91 45.75 17.71
CA GLY A 725 -4.28 46.63 16.73
C GLY A 725 -3.44 47.77 17.32
N GLU A 726 -3.41 47.95 18.64
CA GLU A 726 -2.62 48.98 19.32
C GLU A 726 -1.35 48.42 19.98
N THR A 727 -0.29 49.23 20.00
CA THR A 727 0.94 48.91 20.74
C THR A 727 0.93 49.64 22.08
N GLN A 728 1.01 48.88 23.17
CA GLN A 728 1.05 49.42 24.52
C GLN A 728 2.47 49.28 25.12
N CYS A 729 3.06 50.40 25.53
CA CYS A 729 4.38 50.44 26.14
C CYS A 729 4.33 50.85 27.62
N VAL A 730 5.13 50.20 28.46
CA VAL A 730 5.27 50.49 29.88
C VAL A 730 6.75 50.64 30.23
N ALA A 731 7.10 51.76 30.87
CA ALA A 731 8.44 52.01 31.39
C ALA A 731 8.56 51.58 32.86
N LYS A 732 9.72 51.02 33.22
CA LYS A 732 10.12 50.67 34.60
C LYS A 732 11.58 51.06 34.81
N GLN A 733 11.90 51.53 36.01
CA GLN A 733 13.26 51.96 36.36
C GLN A 733 13.84 51.00 37.39
N PHE A 734 15.12 50.66 37.23
CA PHE A 734 15.87 49.86 38.20
C PHE A 734 17.24 50.50 38.48
N MET A 735 17.83 50.16 39.62
CA MET A 735 19.11 50.68 40.08
C MET A 735 20.11 49.56 40.36
N MET A 736 21.40 49.83 40.14
CA MET A 736 22.49 48.89 40.41
C MET A 736 22.83 48.80 41.92
N GLU A 737 23.21 47.62 42.41
CA GLU A 737 23.65 47.37 43.79
C GLU A 737 25.18 47.53 43.98
N ALA A 738 25.63 47.86 45.19
CA ALA A 738 27.02 48.23 45.49
C ALA A 738 28.06 47.09 45.52
N ARG A 739 27.66 45.82 45.36
CA ARG A 739 28.60 44.68 45.29
C ARG A 739 28.57 44.10 43.88
N LEU A 740 29.56 44.48 43.08
CA LEU A 740 29.53 44.24 41.64
C LEU A 740 30.59 43.24 41.21
N ASP A 741 30.14 42.33 40.36
CA ASP A 741 30.98 41.59 39.45
C ASP A 741 30.83 42.28 38.08
N PHE A 742 31.93 42.82 37.58
CA PHE A 742 32.04 43.56 36.31
C PHE A 742 32.23 42.63 35.10
N ARG A 743 32.25 41.31 35.34
CA ARG A 743 32.58 40.32 34.33
C ARG A 743 31.42 40.02 33.37
N ASP A 744 30.21 39.83 33.88
CA ASP A 744 29.08 39.41 33.04
C ASP A 744 28.14 40.58 32.75
N PRO A 745 27.52 40.70 31.55
CA PRO A 745 26.50 41.73 31.32
C PRO A 745 25.28 41.51 32.22
N LEU A 746 24.49 42.57 32.46
CA LEU A 746 23.24 42.46 33.24
C LEU A 746 22.16 41.83 32.36
N MET A 747 21.70 40.62 32.69
CA MET A 747 20.65 39.95 31.91
C MET A 747 19.26 40.33 32.43
N VAL A 748 18.40 40.82 31.56
CA VAL A 748 16.99 41.11 31.86
C VAL A 748 16.12 40.13 31.09
N SER A 749 15.30 39.39 31.81
CA SER A 749 14.36 38.42 31.25
C SER A 749 12.93 38.96 31.35
N LEU A 750 12.22 38.95 30.22
CA LEU A 750 10.81 39.30 30.09
C LEU A 750 10.04 38.03 29.75
N GLU A 751 9.12 37.62 30.63
CA GLU A 751 8.17 36.52 30.40
C GLU A 751 6.76 37.11 30.33
N PHE A 752 5.93 36.63 29.41
CA PHE A 752 4.56 37.16 29.25
C PHE A 752 3.57 36.08 28.84
N GLU A 753 2.35 36.23 29.34
CA GLU A 753 1.22 35.34 29.07
C GLU A 753 -0.11 36.09 29.21
N LEU A 754 -1.20 35.48 28.73
CA LEU A 754 -2.54 35.98 29.01
C LEU A 754 -2.85 35.84 30.50
N ALA A 755 -3.44 36.87 31.10
CA ALA A 755 -3.78 36.89 32.52
C ALA A 755 -4.88 35.88 32.88
N ASP A 756 -5.80 35.61 31.94
CA ASP A 756 -6.76 34.52 32.03
C ASP A 756 -6.42 33.48 30.95
N LYS A 757 -6.15 32.23 31.36
CA LYS A 757 -5.81 31.12 30.47
C LYS A 757 -7.04 30.32 30.03
N ASP A 758 -8.10 30.42 30.81
CA ASP A 758 -9.30 29.61 30.68
C ASP A 758 -10.38 30.32 29.85
N LYS A 759 -10.31 31.66 29.77
CA LYS A 759 -11.20 32.49 28.93
C LYS A 759 -10.42 33.32 27.91
N GLY A 760 -11.05 33.59 26.77
CA GLY A 760 -10.48 34.40 25.68
C GLY A 760 -9.68 33.59 24.64
N PRO A 761 -8.91 34.26 23.76
CA PRO A 761 -8.12 33.59 22.73
C PRO A 761 -6.95 32.78 23.30
N VAL A 762 -6.31 32.01 22.45
CA VAL A 762 -5.05 31.31 22.73
C VAL A 762 -3.92 32.05 22.01
N LEU A 763 -2.76 32.19 22.66
CA LEU A 763 -1.59 32.80 22.01
C LEU A 763 -1.07 31.89 20.89
N ASP A 764 -0.74 32.49 19.75
CA ASP A 764 -0.07 31.83 18.64
C ASP A 764 1.20 31.10 19.12
N GLU A 765 1.31 29.82 18.79
CA GLU A 765 2.42 28.96 19.20
C GLU A 765 3.72 29.30 18.44
N SER A 766 3.62 29.87 17.24
CA SER A 766 4.77 30.27 16.43
C SER A 766 5.55 31.45 17.03
N LEU A 767 4.94 32.18 17.97
CA LEU A 767 5.52 33.37 18.60
C LEU A 767 6.13 33.07 19.99
N PRO A 768 7.27 33.71 20.33
CA PRO A 768 7.93 33.48 21.61
C PRO A 768 7.12 34.04 22.78
N LYS A 769 7.14 33.33 23.93
CA LYS A 769 6.50 33.76 25.19
C LYS A 769 7.47 34.39 26.19
N SER A 770 8.74 34.51 25.80
CA SER A 770 9.78 35.16 26.61
C SER A 770 10.85 35.80 25.74
N ILE A 771 11.47 36.86 26.26
CA ILE A 771 12.56 37.60 25.62
C ILE A 771 13.64 37.85 26.67
N ASN A 772 14.88 37.45 26.36
CA ASN A 772 16.05 37.75 27.18
C ASN A 772 16.92 38.76 26.44
N LYS A 773 17.31 39.85 27.12
CA LYS A 773 18.32 40.79 26.61
C LYS A 773 19.37 41.07 27.67
N THR A 774 20.57 41.42 27.22
CA THR A 774 21.71 41.74 28.09
C THR A 774 22.07 43.22 27.96
N ILE A 775 22.52 43.82 29.05
CA ILE A 775 23.01 45.20 29.10
C ILE A 775 24.50 45.16 29.45
N PRO A 776 25.39 45.62 28.55
CA PRO A 776 26.82 45.64 28.80
C PRO A 776 27.21 46.56 29.98
N LEU A 777 28.18 46.13 30.77
CA LEU A 777 28.84 46.92 31.81
C LEU A 777 30.19 47.38 31.24
N VAL A 778 30.45 48.69 31.24
CA VAL A 778 31.67 49.27 30.63
C VAL A 778 32.47 50.10 31.63
N ASP A 779 33.79 50.16 31.42
CA ASP A 779 34.76 50.91 32.22
C ASP A 779 35.67 51.78 31.32
N CYS A 780 35.06 52.72 30.58
CA CYS A 780 35.71 53.52 29.50
C CYS A 780 36.30 54.86 29.95
N GLY A 781 36.59 55.06 31.24
CA GLY A 781 37.08 56.35 31.75
C GLY A 781 36.06 57.51 31.59
N SER A 782 36.54 58.77 31.60
CA SER A 782 35.71 59.98 31.60
C SER A 782 35.08 60.35 30.24
N ASP A 783 35.57 59.76 29.15
CA ASP A 783 35.34 60.25 27.79
C ASP A 783 34.21 59.49 27.06
N GLU A 784 33.45 58.67 27.80
CA GLU A 784 32.27 57.88 27.39
C GLU A 784 32.46 56.92 26.21
N LYS A 785 33.67 56.83 25.62
CA LYS A 785 33.96 56.02 24.43
C LYS A 785 35.20 55.15 24.62
N CYS A 786 35.01 53.84 24.61
CA CYS A 786 36.12 52.88 24.46
C CYS A 786 36.43 52.69 22.97
N ILE A 787 37.63 53.06 22.52
CA ILE A 787 38.06 52.84 21.13
C ILE A 787 39.02 51.64 21.08
N ALA A 788 38.50 50.49 20.66
CA ALA A 788 39.28 49.26 20.44
C ALA A 788 39.91 49.26 19.04
N ASP A 789 40.89 48.36 18.83
CA ASP A 789 41.56 48.13 17.55
C ASP A 789 41.92 46.65 17.46
N LEU A 790 40.99 45.85 16.93
CA LEU A 790 41.15 44.41 16.78
C LEU A 790 41.98 44.10 15.52
N SER A 791 42.70 43.00 15.55
CA SER A 791 43.41 42.46 14.38
C SER A 791 43.38 40.93 14.43
N LEU A 792 43.11 40.29 13.30
CA LEU A 792 42.87 38.86 13.20
C LEU A 792 43.87 38.18 12.23
N LYS A 793 44.42 37.04 12.65
CA LYS A 793 45.17 36.12 11.78
C LYS A 793 44.60 34.71 11.92
N ALA A 794 44.33 34.06 10.80
CA ALA A 794 43.83 32.68 10.77
C ALA A 794 44.53 31.84 9.70
N GLU A 795 45.05 30.67 10.07
CA GLU A 795 45.78 29.77 9.15
C GLU A 795 45.32 28.31 9.30
N PRO A 796 44.99 27.60 8.19
CA PRO A 796 44.60 26.20 8.24
C PRO A 796 45.81 25.26 8.35
N SER A 797 45.60 24.08 8.94
CA SER A 797 46.62 23.03 9.05
C SER A 797 46.96 22.36 7.71
N VAL A 798 46.07 22.45 6.72
CA VAL A 798 46.22 21.88 5.38
C VAL A 798 45.90 22.90 4.29
N LYS A 799 46.63 22.84 3.18
CA LYS A 799 46.40 23.69 2.00
C LYS A 799 45.57 23.01 0.91
N SER A 800 45.48 21.67 0.92
CA SER A 800 44.65 20.85 0.03
C SER A 800 44.48 19.45 0.63
N MET A 801 43.37 18.76 0.35
CA MET A 801 43.07 17.44 0.94
C MET A 801 42.37 16.49 -0.05
N VAL A 802 42.59 15.18 0.13
CA VAL A 802 41.75 14.14 -0.47
C VAL A 802 40.92 13.49 0.63
N ILE A 803 39.61 13.65 0.58
CA ILE A 803 38.64 13.17 1.55
C ILE A 803 38.39 11.69 1.30
N LYS A 804 38.73 10.87 2.29
CA LYS A 804 38.40 9.44 2.33
C LYS A 804 37.18 9.26 3.23
N ALA A 805 36.46 8.14 3.14
CA ALA A 805 35.31 7.84 4.01
C ALA A 805 35.66 7.67 5.52
N LYS A 806 36.78 8.23 5.98
CA LYS A 806 37.25 8.28 7.36
C LYS A 806 37.20 9.72 7.88
N ASN A 807 37.12 9.83 9.20
CA ASN A 807 37.09 11.06 10.00
C ASN A 807 38.39 11.91 9.90
N ASP A 808 38.69 12.43 8.71
CA ASP A 808 39.80 13.34 8.49
C ASP A 808 39.52 14.69 9.16
N LYS A 809 40.54 15.26 9.81
CA LYS A 809 40.41 16.46 10.63
C LYS A 809 41.19 17.63 10.06
N ILE A 810 40.60 18.82 10.13
CA ILE A 810 41.19 20.10 9.72
C ILE A 810 41.29 20.99 10.96
N GLU A 811 42.42 21.63 11.18
CA GLU A 811 42.60 22.55 12.29
C GLU A 811 42.83 23.96 11.75
N VAL A 812 42.17 24.96 12.32
CA VAL A 812 42.39 26.38 11.99
C VAL A 812 42.98 27.06 13.21
N ASN A 813 44.20 27.56 13.09
CA ASN A 813 44.87 28.34 14.13
C ASN A 813 44.42 29.80 14.03
N ILE A 814 43.91 30.36 15.12
CA ILE A 814 43.39 31.72 15.19
C ILE A 814 44.15 32.52 16.24
N ASN A 815 44.67 33.68 15.84
CA ASN A 815 45.27 34.69 16.70
C ASN A 815 44.45 35.98 16.54
N VAL A 816 43.96 36.51 17.66
CA VAL A 816 43.29 37.83 17.67
C VAL A 816 44.01 38.73 18.68
N ARG A 817 44.24 39.97 18.30
CA ARG A 817 44.97 40.94 19.11
C ARG A 817 44.22 42.26 19.16
N ASN A 818 44.15 42.87 20.35
CA ASN A 818 43.65 44.22 20.54
C ASN A 818 44.82 45.18 20.79
N SER A 819 44.90 46.29 20.06
CA SER A 819 46.02 47.24 20.12
C SER A 819 45.69 48.56 20.85
N LYS A 820 44.42 48.83 21.18
CA LYS A 820 43.98 50.09 21.84
C LYS A 820 43.20 49.85 23.14
N ASP A 821 42.10 50.56 23.41
CA ASP A 821 41.34 50.44 24.66
C ASP A 821 40.70 49.05 24.78
N ASN A 822 40.21 48.71 25.97
CA ASN A 822 39.58 47.40 26.21
C ASN A 822 38.45 47.12 25.19
N ALA A 823 38.53 45.97 24.52
CA ALA A 823 37.52 45.49 23.60
C ALA A 823 36.53 44.60 24.37
N TYR A 824 35.32 45.10 24.64
CA TYR A 824 34.33 44.39 25.43
C TYR A 824 33.55 43.39 24.58
N ASN A 825 33.24 42.22 25.16
CA ASN A 825 32.47 41.16 24.50
C ASN A 825 33.07 40.75 23.15
N THR A 826 34.41 40.70 23.07
CA THR A 826 35.11 40.33 21.84
C THR A 826 34.73 38.91 21.42
N LYS A 827 34.35 38.75 20.15
CA LYS A 827 33.90 37.51 19.56
C LYS A 827 34.64 37.24 18.27
N VAL A 828 34.99 35.98 18.06
CA VAL A 828 35.46 35.48 16.76
C VAL A 828 34.36 34.60 16.18
N ILE A 829 33.89 34.98 15.00
CA ILE A 829 32.83 34.33 14.25
C ILE A 829 33.47 33.58 13.09
N LEU A 830 33.21 32.28 12.98
CA LEU A 830 33.59 31.46 11.85
C LEU A 830 32.34 31.08 11.06
N SER A 831 32.34 31.33 9.76
CA SER A 831 31.34 30.82 8.82
C SER A 831 32.03 29.84 7.87
N PHE A 832 31.55 28.61 7.80
CA PHE A 832 32.17 27.57 7.00
C PHE A 832 31.18 26.88 6.05
N THR A 833 31.69 26.11 5.09
CA THR A 833 30.88 25.35 4.13
C THR A 833 30.34 24.04 4.75
N PRO A 834 29.16 23.52 4.30
CA PRO A 834 28.52 22.33 4.89
C PRO A 834 29.30 21.02 4.77
N ASN A 835 30.36 20.99 3.95
CA ASN A 835 31.23 19.82 3.75
C ASN A 835 32.22 19.59 4.91
N ILE A 836 32.17 20.39 5.97
CA ILE A 836 32.89 20.19 7.23
C ILE A 836 32.00 20.45 8.44
N ASN A 837 32.22 19.71 9.52
CA ASN A 837 31.54 19.81 10.79
C ASN A 837 32.49 20.33 11.87
N TYR A 838 32.02 21.20 12.75
CA TYR A 838 32.76 21.64 13.93
C TYR A 838 32.88 20.49 14.95
N VAL A 839 34.08 20.28 15.49
CA VAL A 839 34.35 19.25 16.51
C VAL A 839 34.54 19.89 17.88
N LYS A 840 35.56 20.74 18.02
CA LYS A 840 35.90 21.40 19.30
C LYS A 840 36.89 22.55 19.11
N VAL A 841 37.01 23.38 20.13
CA VAL A 841 38.06 24.40 20.28
C VAL A 841 39.10 23.97 21.31
N GLU A 842 40.39 24.28 21.05
CA GLU A 842 41.51 24.05 21.96
C GLU A 842 42.29 25.37 22.19
N PRO A 843 42.51 25.82 23.44
CA PRO A 843 41.98 25.26 24.70
C PRO A 843 40.43 25.32 24.77
N GLU A 844 39.84 24.48 25.61
CA GLU A 844 38.38 24.32 25.70
C GLU A 844 37.69 25.65 26.05
N LYS A 845 36.70 26.04 25.24
CA LYS A 845 36.01 27.33 25.30
C LYS A 845 34.55 27.16 24.89
N GLU A 846 33.65 27.90 25.51
CA GLU A 846 32.25 27.92 25.09
C GLU A 846 32.11 28.68 23.76
N CYS A 847 31.81 27.94 22.69
CA CYS A 847 31.53 28.49 21.38
C CYS A 847 30.18 27.96 20.87
N PRO A 848 29.07 28.72 21.01
CA PRO A 848 27.79 28.34 20.43
C PRO A 848 27.89 28.13 18.91
N LEU A 849 27.32 27.02 18.45
CA LEU A 849 27.21 26.67 17.04
C LEU A 849 25.76 26.90 16.58
N ASN A 850 25.58 27.65 15.50
CA ASN A 850 24.30 27.83 14.82
C ASN A 850 24.48 27.49 13.32
N ASN A 851 24.01 26.32 12.92
CA ASN A 851 24.24 25.74 11.59
C ASN A 851 25.74 25.71 11.24
N THR A 852 26.15 26.45 10.20
CA THR A 852 27.56 26.56 9.75
C THR A 852 28.28 27.79 10.30
N LYS A 853 27.72 28.43 11.34
CA LYS A 853 28.28 29.60 12.00
C LYS A 853 28.65 29.27 13.44
N LEU A 854 29.93 29.41 13.77
CA LEU A 854 30.47 29.20 15.11
C LEU A 854 30.87 30.56 15.71
N GLU A 855 30.42 30.86 16.92
CA GLU A 855 30.74 32.11 17.61
C GLU A 855 31.51 31.82 18.90
N CYS A 856 32.76 32.27 18.98
CA CYS A 856 33.65 32.03 20.11
C CYS A 856 33.94 33.33 20.86
N GLY A 857 33.69 33.38 22.16
CA GLY A 857 34.10 34.51 23.00
C GLY A 857 35.62 34.57 23.16
N VAL A 858 36.22 35.76 23.19
CA VAL A 858 37.68 35.95 23.32
C VAL A 858 38.03 36.98 24.41
N GLY A 859 38.98 36.62 25.27
CA GLY A 859 39.45 37.50 26.34
C GLY A 859 38.42 37.75 27.45
N TYR A 860 37.46 36.86 27.67
CA TYR A 860 36.33 37.12 28.59
C TYR A 860 36.76 37.71 29.95
N PRO A 861 36.26 38.90 30.36
CA PRO A 861 35.11 39.65 29.80
C PRO A 861 35.45 40.72 28.74
N PHE A 862 36.73 41.05 28.55
CA PHE A 862 37.22 41.99 27.54
C PHE A 862 38.63 41.60 27.08
N LEU A 863 38.91 41.75 25.79
CA LEU A 863 40.28 41.63 25.31
C LEU A 863 41.02 42.93 25.68
N GLY A 864 41.94 42.83 26.64
CA GLY A 864 42.66 43.97 27.19
C GLY A 864 43.51 44.71 26.16
N SER A 865 43.90 45.94 26.51
CA SER A 865 44.82 46.74 25.68
C SER A 865 46.16 46.03 25.46
N ASN A 866 46.59 45.94 24.20
CA ASN A 866 47.83 45.29 23.77
C ASN A 866 47.91 43.80 24.12
N VAL A 867 46.78 43.12 24.29
CA VAL A 867 46.70 41.68 24.56
C VAL A 867 46.39 40.91 23.27
N GLU A 868 47.02 39.75 23.11
CA GLU A 868 46.70 38.77 22.07
C GLU A 868 46.22 37.45 22.69
N GLU A 869 45.27 36.80 22.02
CA GLU A 869 44.75 35.47 22.38
C GLU A 869 44.89 34.51 21.19
N ASN A 870 45.27 33.27 21.50
CA ASN A 870 45.51 32.21 20.53
C ASN A 870 44.65 30.99 20.86
N PHE A 871 43.94 30.45 19.87
CA PHE A 871 43.22 29.20 20.01
C PHE A 871 43.08 28.50 18.65
N LYS A 872 42.69 27.22 18.69
CA LYS A 872 42.55 26.39 17.50
C LYS A 872 41.14 25.83 17.41
N VAL A 873 40.55 25.88 16.22
CA VAL A 873 39.24 25.27 15.95
C VAL A 873 39.46 24.00 15.12
N LYS A 874 38.94 22.87 15.60
CA LYS A 874 39.01 21.59 14.89
C LYS A 874 37.71 21.30 14.17
N PHE A 875 37.84 20.93 12.91
CA PHE A 875 36.78 20.49 12.03
C PHE A 875 37.01 19.05 11.61
N GLU A 876 35.93 18.36 11.30
CA GLU A 876 35.90 17.02 10.73
C GLU A 876 35.16 17.07 9.39
N VAL A 877 35.62 16.30 8.42
CA VAL A 877 35.01 16.33 7.09
C VAL A 877 33.64 15.66 7.10
N ASN A 878 32.67 16.29 6.41
CA ASN A 878 31.33 15.76 6.21
C ASN A 878 31.17 15.28 4.75
N PRO A 879 31.19 13.96 4.49
CA PRO A 879 31.12 13.41 3.13
C PRO A 879 29.72 13.53 2.50
N ASN A 880 28.69 13.87 3.27
CA ASN A 880 27.31 14.00 2.76
C ASN A 880 27.10 15.25 1.89
N TYR A 881 28.01 16.23 1.96
CA TYR A 881 27.97 17.44 1.15
C TYR A 881 29.25 17.54 0.31
N ILE A 882 29.14 17.40 -1.00
CA ILE A 882 30.28 17.42 -1.93
C ILE A 882 30.52 18.85 -2.42
N GLN A 883 31.71 19.40 -2.18
CA GLN A 883 32.13 20.69 -2.75
C GLN A 883 33.60 20.64 -3.16
N GLU A 884 33.97 21.35 -4.22
CA GLU A 884 35.35 21.38 -4.73
C GLU A 884 36.33 22.15 -3.83
N VAL A 885 35.81 23.08 -3.01
CA VAL A 885 36.60 23.96 -2.14
C VAL A 885 35.87 24.15 -0.81
N ILE A 886 36.56 23.90 0.30
CA ILE A 886 36.10 24.30 1.64
C ILE A 886 36.40 25.79 1.82
N HIS A 887 35.38 26.58 2.16
CA HIS A 887 35.54 27.98 2.53
C HIS A 887 35.32 28.16 4.02
N ILE A 888 36.24 28.87 4.69
CA ILE A 888 36.10 29.26 6.10
C ILE A 888 36.37 30.77 6.19
N ASN A 889 35.34 31.54 6.45
CA ASN A 889 35.44 32.97 6.72
C ASN A 889 35.52 33.20 8.23
N VAL A 890 36.58 33.85 8.70
CA VAL A 890 36.83 34.13 10.12
C VAL A 890 36.76 35.63 10.32
N THR A 891 35.98 36.11 11.29
CA THR A 891 35.77 37.53 11.57
C THR A 891 35.85 37.82 13.07
N ALA A 892 36.61 38.83 13.48
CA ALA A 892 36.65 39.34 14.85
C ALA A 892 35.74 40.55 15.02
N THR A 893 35.00 40.64 16.14
CA THR A 893 34.06 41.73 16.45
C THR A 893 34.08 42.05 17.95
N SER A 894 33.68 43.27 18.35
CA SER A 894 33.48 43.66 19.74
C SER A 894 32.36 44.71 19.88
N ASP A 895 31.88 44.93 21.10
CA ASP A 895 30.88 45.97 21.42
C ASP A 895 31.51 47.36 21.65
N SER A 896 32.84 47.46 21.60
CA SER A 896 33.61 48.70 21.67
C SER A 896 33.62 49.41 20.31
N GLU A 897 33.77 50.74 20.29
CA GLU A 897 33.89 51.48 19.03
C GLU A 897 35.25 51.18 18.39
N GLU A 898 35.29 51.00 17.07
CA GLU A 898 36.53 50.82 16.31
C GLU A 898 36.53 51.76 15.10
N LEU A 899 37.71 52.26 14.70
CA LEU A 899 37.81 53.20 13.58
C LEU A 899 37.58 52.47 12.24
N PRO A 900 36.78 53.02 11.31
CA PRO A 900 36.54 52.39 10.01
C PRO A 900 37.80 52.08 9.19
N SER A 901 38.91 52.76 9.47
CA SER A 901 40.21 52.55 8.81
C SER A 901 40.91 51.25 9.19
N THR A 902 40.59 50.65 10.35
CA THR A 902 41.26 49.42 10.84
C THR A 902 40.44 48.17 10.56
N LEU A 903 39.11 48.26 10.40
CA LEU A 903 38.17 47.14 10.21
C LEU A 903 38.55 46.06 9.17
N ASN A 904 39.41 46.36 8.19
CA ASN A 904 39.79 45.41 7.14
C ASN A 904 40.67 44.26 7.64
N ASP A 905 41.40 44.43 8.75
CA ASP A 905 42.25 43.37 9.33
C ASP A 905 41.51 42.50 10.36
N ASN A 906 40.20 42.71 10.51
CA ASN A 906 39.31 41.90 11.35
C ASN A 906 38.78 40.65 10.64
N THR A 907 39.04 40.47 9.35
CA THR A 907 38.49 39.36 8.54
C THR A 907 39.56 38.59 7.79
N VAL A 908 39.45 37.26 7.78
CA VAL A 908 40.31 36.35 7.00
C VAL A 908 39.46 35.29 6.31
N LEU A 909 39.62 35.15 4.99
CA LEU A 909 39.00 34.09 4.20
C LEU A 909 40.00 32.97 3.90
N ILE A 910 39.66 31.74 4.26
CA ILE A 910 40.44 30.54 4.01
C ILE A 910 39.74 29.71 2.93
N SER A 911 40.50 29.25 1.93
CA SER A 911 40.04 28.37 0.85
C SER A 911 40.93 27.13 0.78
N ILE A 912 40.34 25.94 0.91
CA ILE A 912 41.05 24.65 0.86
C ILE A 912 40.46 23.79 -0.26
N PRO A 913 41.15 23.59 -1.38
CA PRO A 913 40.71 22.69 -2.45
C PRO A 913 40.68 21.22 -1.98
N VAL A 914 39.61 20.50 -2.32
CA VAL A 914 39.41 19.10 -1.92
C VAL A 914 39.04 18.17 -3.09
N LYS A 915 39.41 16.90 -2.97
CA LYS A 915 39.01 15.80 -3.87
C LYS A 915 38.42 14.65 -3.05
N TYR A 916 37.49 13.88 -3.59
CA TYR A 916 36.80 12.80 -2.87
C TYR A 916 37.19 11.41 -3.41
N GLU A 917 37.38 10.43 -2.53
CA GLU A 917 37.58 9.02 -2.90
C GLU A 917 36.22 8.32 -3.04
N ALA A 918 35.93 7.76 -4.23
CA ALA A 918 34.59 7.26 -4.57
C ALA A 918 34.24 5.87 -4.01
N GLY A 919 35.20 5.11 -3.45
CA GLY A 919 34.95 3.86 -2.72
C GLY A 919 34.10 2.80 -3.43
N VAL A 920 34.11 2.75 -4.77
CA VAL A 920 33.16 1.94 -5.55
C VAL A 920 33.58 0.47 -5.61
N VAL A 921 32.69 -0.43 -5.17
CA VAL A 921 32.84 -1.88 -5.34
C VAL A 921 31.83 -2.36 -6.37
N PHE A 922 32.33 -3.01 -7.43
CA PHE A 922 31.49 -3.69 -8.41
C PHE A 922 31.49 -5.19 -8.12
N SER A 923 30.32 -5.74 -7.83
CA SER A 923 30.13 -7.18 -7.70
C SER A 923 29.31 -7.71 -8.87
N VAL A 924 29.71 -8.87 -9.38
CA VAL A 924 28.98 -9.64 -10.37
C VAL A 924 28.56 -10.93 -9.68
N ARG A 925 27.27 -11.25 -9.65
CA ARG A 925 26.81 -12.58 -9.23
C ARG A 925 26.71 -13.47 -10.46
N PRO A 926 27.69 -14.34 -10.75
CA PRO A 926 27.50 -15.37 -11.76
C PRO A 926 26.46 -16.36 -11.23
N VAL A 927 25.43 -16.65 -12.03
CA VAL A 927 24.71 -17.91 -11.88
C VAL A 927 25.58 -18.93 -12.62
N ASP A 928 26.13 -19.93 -11.92
CA ASP A 928 26.83 -21.05 -12.56
C ASP A 928 25.82 -21.86 -13.38
N GLU A 929 25.47 -21.36 -14.57
CA GLU A 929 24.56 -22.01 -15.50
C GLU A 929 25.36 -22.80 -16.53
N HIS A 930 25.39 -24.11 -16.35
CA HIS A 930 25.86 -25.01 -17.41
C HIS A 930 24.74 -25.24 -18.43
N ILE A 931 24.85 -24.58 -19.59
CA ILE A 931 23.94 -24.85 -20.71
C ILE A 931 24.44 -26.08 -21.46
N VAL A 932 23.71 -27.19 -21.30
CA VAL A 932 23.98 -28.45 -21.99
C VAL A 932 23.25 -28.46 -23.33
N VAL A 933 23.99 -28.61 -24.42
CA VAL A 933 23.41 -28.87 -25.76
C VAL A 933 23.37 -30.38 -25.97
N LYS A 934 22.17 -30.95 -26.12
CA LYS A 934 21.99 -32.40 -26.27
C LYS A 934 22.15 -32.83 -27.72
N GLU A 935 22.71 -34.02 -27.92
CA GLU A 935 22.82 -34.64 -29.25
C GLU A 935 21.42 -34.98 -29.79
N GLY A 936 21.06 -34.46 -30.97
CA GLY A 936 19.77 -34.69 -31.62
C GLY A 936 18.73 -33.57 -31.52
N GLU A 937 19.03 -32.46 -30.83
CA GLU A 937 18.14 -31.27 -30.84
C GLU A 937 18.02 -30.67 -32.25
N GLN A 938 16.78 -30.47 -32.72
CA GLN A 938 16.48 -29.88 -34.01
C GLN A 938 15.96 -28.45 -33.85
N TYR A 939 16.41 -27.55 -34.72
CA TYR A 939 16.03 -26.14 -34.70
C TYR A 939 15.39 -25.75 -36.04
N PRO A 940 14.30 -24.97 -36.02
CA PRO A 940 13.65 -24.54 -37.25
C PRO A 940 14.56 -23.58 -38.03
N PRO A 941 14.52 -23.60 -39.39
CA PRO A 941 15.33 -22.72 -40.23
C PRO A 941 14.94 -21.24 -40.11
N VAL A 942 13.76 -20.93 -39.55
CA VAL A 942 13.26 -19.57 -39.31
C VAL A 942 12.86 -19.45 -37.83
N LEU A 943 13.41 -18.47 -37.13
CA LEU A 943 13.12 -18.19 -35.72
C LEU A 943 12.09 -17.06 -35.63
N ASN A 944 10.85 -17.41 -35.26
CA ASN A 944 9.76 -16.43 -35.12
C ASN A 944 9.69 -15.80 -33.72
N ASP A 945 10.28 -16.44 -32.71
CA ASP A 945 10.31 -15.98 -31.32
C ASP A 945 11.74 -16.13 -30.76
N THR A 946 12.17 -15.13 -29.98
CA THR A 946 13.39 -15.16 -29.18
C THR A 946 13.51 -16.38 -28.26
N LYS A 947 12.39 -16.97 -27.82
CA LYS A 947 12.36 -18.21 -27.04
C LYS A 947 12.95 -19.41 -27.78
N MET A 948 12.97 -19.39 -29.11
CA MET A 948 13.49 -20.48 -29.95
C MET A 948 15.02 -20.42 -30.14
N ILE A 949 15.70 -19.38 -29.63
CA ILE A 949 17.15 -19.17 -29.78
C ILE A 949 17.95 -20.11 -28.86
N GLY A 950 17.51 -20.27 -27.61
CA GLY A 950 18.17 -21.06 -26.56
C GLY A 950 17.86 -20.56 -25.15
N GLU A 951 18.56 -21.10 -24.15
CA GLU A 951 18.35 -20.76 -22.73
C GLU A 951 18.73 -19.30 -22.43
N GLU A 952 18.06 -18.71 -21.44
CA GLU A 952 18.40 -17.40 -20.90
C GLU A 952 19.58 -17.49 -19.94
N VAL A 953 20.44 -16.47 -19.97
CA VAL A 953 21.56 -16.26 -19.05
C VAL A 953 21.39 -14.88 -18.45
N ASN A 954 21.18 -14.84 -17.14
CA ASN A 954 20.96 -13.60 -16.39
C ASN A 954 22.25 -13.19 -15.67
N ILE A 955 22.70 -11.97 -15.92
CA ILE A 955 23.87 -11.38 -15.27
C ILE A 955 23.44 -10.11 -14.55
N SER A 956 23.64 -10.10 -13.23
CA SER A 956 23.39 -8.93 -12.37
C SER A 956 24.69 -8.25 -12.02
N TYR A 957 24.80 -6.97 -12.37
CA TYR A 957 25.88 -6.08 -11.95
C TYR A 957 25.37 -5.20 -10.82
N THR A 958 26.03 -5.25 -9.67
CA THR A 958 25.69 -4.43 -8.51
C THR A 958 26.86 -3.51 -8.18
N LYS A 959 26.59 -2.21 -8.15
CA LYS A 959 27.48 -1.19 -7.59
C LYS A 959 27.05 -0.92 -6.15
N GLU A 960 27.99 -1.04 -5.23
CA GLU A 960 27.81 -0.71 -3.81
C GLU A 960 28.89 0.30 -3.40
N GLY A 961 28.52 1.23 -2.51
CA GLY A 961 29.46 2.18 -1.92
C GLY A 961 28.87 2.86 -0.69
N ASP A 962 29.75 3.21 0.25
CA ASP A 962 29.38 3.86 1.53
C ASP A 962 29.01 5.35 1.37
N VAL A 963 29.25 5.93 0.19
CA VAL A 963 28.99 7.34 -0.14
C VAL A 963 28.19 7.43 -1.45
N VAL A 964 27.28 8.40 -1.54
CA VAL A 964 26.54 8.71 -2.78
C VAL A 964 27.55 9.07 -3.87
N THR A 965 27.61 8.27 -4.92
CA THR A 965 28.53 8.49 -6.04
C THR A 965 27.89 9.40 -7.08
N PRO A 966 28.65 10.30 -7.74
CA PRO A 966 28.16 11.06 -8.89
C PRO A 966 27.70 10.11 -10.02
N PRO A 967 26.99 10.61 -11.05
CA PRO A 967 26.54 9.78 -12.15
C PRO A 967 27.72 9.05 -12.80
N LEU A 968 27.59 7.74 -13.01
CA LEU A 968 28.63 6.89 -13.59
C LEU A 968 28.15 6.29 -14.91
N ASP A 969 29.05 6.03 -15.86
CA ASP A 969 28.72 5.28 -17.07
C ASP A 969 29.25 3.85 -16.99
N LEU A 970 28.34 2.87 -16.92
CA LEU A 970 28.65 1.44 -16.98
C LEU A 970 28.65 0.98 -18.44
N THR A 971 29.80 0.56 -18.95
CA THR A 971 29.90 -0.07 -20.29
C THR A 971 30.02 -1.58 -20.16
N VAL A 972 29.06 -2.31 -20.75
CA VAL A 972 29.05 -3.77 -20.77
C VAL A 972 29.42 -4.26 -22.15
N THR A 973 30.43 -5.12 -22.23
CA THR A 973 30.93 -5.68 -23.49
C THR A 973 30.77 -7.20 -23.47
N TYR A 974 30.18 -7.77 -24.53
CA TYR A 974 29.88 -9.20 -24.62
C TYR A 974 30.16 -9.75 -26.03
N PRO A 975 30.51 -11.05 -26.16
CA PRO A 975 30.75 -11.67 -27.46
C PRO A 975 29.43 -11.86 -28.22
N HIS A 976 29.25 -11.08 -29.28
CA HIS A 976 28.02 -11.11 -30.08
C HIS A 976 28.11 -12.12 -31.23
N LEU A 977 29.25 -12.13 -31.94
CA LEU A 977 29.49 -12.99 -33.09
C LEU A 977 30.79 -13.78 -32.94
N SER A 978 30.79 -15.01 -33.45
CA SER A 978 32.00 -15.81 -33.61
C SER A 978 32.88 -15.23 -34.74
N PRO A 979 34.17 -15.63 -34.83
CA PRO A 979 35.04 -15.25 -35.96
C PRO A 979 34.47 -15.64 -37.34
N ARG A 980 33.54 -16.61 -37.38
CA ARG A 980 32.84 -17.05 -38.59
C ARG A 980 31.46 -16.40 -38.77
N GLN A 981 31.19 -15.29 -38.07
CA GLN A 981 29.94 -14.53 -38.16
C GLN A 981 28.67 -15.29 -37.69
N ASN A 982 28.83 -16.31 -36.83
CA ASN A 982 27.67 -16.95 -36.18
C ASN A 982 27.32 -16.23 -34.87
N ASN A 983 26.03 -16.05 -34.59
CA ASN A 983 25.55 -15.46 -33.33
C ASN A 983 25.98 -16.29 -32.12
N LEU A 984 26.43 -15.65 -31.03
CA LEU A 984 26.82 -16.32 -29.79
C LEU A 984 25.84 -15.97 -28.66
N LEU A 985 25.95 -14.76 -28.12
CA LEU A 985 25.03 -14.23 -27.11
C LEU A 985 24.12 -13.19 -27.74
N TYR A 986 22.81 -13.40 -27.58
CA TYR A 986 21.78 -12.50 -28.04
C TYR A 986 21.21 -11.73 -26.86
N LEU A 987 21.40 -10.41 -26.86
CA LEU A 987 20.85 -9.53 -25.82
C LEU A 987 19.34 -9.42 -26.00
N THR A 988 18.57 -9.81 -24.99
CA THR A 988 17.10 -9.78 -25.04
C THR A 988 16.53 -8.65 -24.20
N HIS A 989 17.02 -8.47 -22.97
CA HIS A 989 16.49 -7.51 -22.02
C HIS A 989 17.59 -6.89 -21.16
N VAL A 990 17.44 -5.61 -20.83
CA VAL A 990 18.25 -4.90 -19.84
C VAL A 990 17.27 -4.19 -18.92
N SER A 991 17.33 -4.50 -17.62
CA SER A 991 16.49 -3.87 -16.59
C SER A 991 17.35 -3.13 -15.58
N THR A 992 16.94 -1.89 -15.28
CA THR A 992 17.58 -1.01 -14.31
C THR A 992 16.51 -0.32 -13.48
N THR A 993 16.80 -0.06 -12.20
CA THR A 993 15.93 0.68 -11.29
C THR A 993 16.67 1.95 -10.84
N PRO A 994 16.28 3.17 -11.27
CA PRO A 994 15.34 3.55 -12.35
C PRO A 994 15.91 3.33 -13.78
N GLN A 995 15.09 3.46 -14.84
CA GLN A 995 15.50 3.21 -16.24
C GLN A 995 16.46 4.27 -16.79
N VAL A 996 17.77 3.99 -16.81
CA VAL A 996 18.81 4.98 -17.19
C VAL A 996 19.75 4.48 -18.33
N CYS A 997 19.50 3.30 -18.90
CA CYS A 997 20.31 2.80 -20.04
C CYS A 997 19.87 3.39 -21.38
N LYS A 998 20.78 4.07 -22.11
CA LYS A 998 20.54 4.48 -23.51
C LYS A 998 20.63 3.25 -24.41
N GLN A 999 19.47 2.66 -24.69
CA GLN A 999 19.31 1.50 -25.55
C GLN A 999 19.38 1.90 -27.05
N SER A 1000 20.48 2.52 -27.48
CA SER A 1000 20.58 3.08 -28.84
C SER A 1000 20.88 2.07 -29.94
N ASN A 1001 21.19 0.80 -29.66
CA ASN A 1001 21.54 -0.19 -30.68
C ASN A 1001 21.04 -1.62 -30.41
N VAL A 1002 19.84 -1.81 -29.86
CA VAL A 1002 19.17 -3.12 -30.01
C VAL A 1002 18.56 -3.14 -31.40
N GLN A 1003 19.28 -3.68 -32.38
CA GLN A 1003 18.71 -4.01 -33.68
C GLN A 1003 17.50 -4.93 -33.46
N LYS A 1004 16.29 -4.37 -33.51
CA LYS A 1004 15.04 -5.10 -33.74
C LYS A 1004 14.98 -5.61 -35.20
N SER A 1005 16.08 -6.15 -35.71
CA SER A 1005 16.03 -6.92 -36.95
C SER A 1005 15.56 -8.32 -36.59
N SER A 1006 14.42 -8.74 -37.16
CA SER A 1006 14.00 -10.14 -37.18
C SER A 1006 15.23 -11.02 -37.50
N PRO A 1007 15.44 -12.15 -36.81
CA PRO A 1007 16.60 -12.99 -37.05
C PRO A 1007 16.50 -13.58 -38.46
N LYS A 1008 17.16 -12.95 -39.44
CA LYS A 1008 17.27 -13.47 -40.79
C LYS A 1008 18.44 -14.44 -40.84
N HIS A 1009 18.16 -15.72 -41.04
CA HIS A 1009 19.17 -16.68 -41.51
C HIS A 1009 19.52 -16.31 -42.96
N GLY A 1010 20.60 -15.54 -43.14
CA GLY A 1010 21.14 -15.22 -44.46
C GLY A 1010 22.54 -15.77 -44.60
N GLY A 1011 22.70 -16.85 -45.37
CA GLY A 1011 24.00 -17.33 -45.86
C GLY A 1011 24.17 -18.85 -45.76
N ASP A 1012 24.61 -19.45 -46.87
CA ASP A 1012 25.00 -20.86 -46.99
C ASP A 1012 25.92 -21.31 -45.85
N PHE A 1013 25.66 -22.51 -45.33
CA PHE A 1013 26.53 -23.17 -44.34
C PHE A 1013 27.93 -23.40 -44.93
N ALA A 1014 28.87 -22.51 -44.63
CA ALA A 1014 30.28 -22.71 -44.94
C ALA A 1014 30.81 -23.93 -44.16
N HIS A 1015 31.47 -24.84 -44.89
CA HIS A 1015 32.03 -26.12 -44.45
C HIS A 1015 32.43 -26.22 -42.95
N CYS A 1016 31.84 -27.20 -42.26
CA CYS A 1016 32.21 -27.58 -40.90
C CYS A 1016 33.49 -28.45 -40.87
N GLU A 1017 34.61 -27.88 -40.45
CA GLU A 1017 35.65 -28.65 -39.76
C GLU A 1017 35.64 -28.32 -38.25
N PRO A 1018 35.74 -29.33 -37.36
CA PRO A 1018 35.72 -29.12 -35.93
C PRO A 1018 37.05 -28.52 -35.46
N SER A 1019 37.01 -27.33 -34.88
CA SER A 1019 38.11 -26.79 -34.07
C SER A 1019 37.60 -26.61 -32.64
N LEU A 1020 38.39 -27.10 -31.68
CA LEU A 1020 38.11 -26.93 -30.26
C LEU A 1020 38.46 -25.48 -29.87
N PHE A 1021 37.51 -24.56 -29.97
CA PHE A 1021 37.71 -23.18 -29.55
C PHE A 1021 37.26 -23.00 -28.09
N LEU A 1022 38.22 -22.76 -27.20
CA LEU A 1022 37.96 -22.22 -25.86
C LEU A 1022 37.74 -20.71 -25.99
N LEU A 1023 36.48 -20.30 -25.97
CA LEU A 1023 36.08 -18.88 -26.00
C LEU A 1023 36.35 -18.28 -24.62
N GLN A 1024 37.48 -17.59 -24.47
CA GLN A 1024 37.95 -17.21 -23.13
C GLN A 1024 37.66 -15.76 -22.72
N THR A 1025 37.40 -14.81 -23.63
CA THR A 1025 36.96 -13.42 -23.35
C THR A 1025 36.75 -12.65 -24.66
N CYS A 1026 36.17 -11.44 -24.60
CA CYS A 1026 36.24 -10.46 -25.69
C CYS A 1026 37.69 -10.01 -25.93
N SER A 1027 38.41 -10.71 -26.81
CA SER A 1027 39.74 -10.35 -27.32
C SER A 1027 39.64 -9.81 -28.75
N ALA A 1028 40.74 -9.28 -29.29
CA ALA A 1028 40.79 -8.65 -30.62
C ALA A 1028 40.35 -9.56 -31.80
N GLU A 1029 40.19 -10.87 -31.58
CA GLU A 1029 39.77 -11.86 -32.59
C GLU A 1029 38.26 -12.11 -32.61
N LEU A 1030 37.49 -11.58 -31.64
CA LEU A 1030 36.05 -11.77 -31.49
C LEU A 1030 35.26 -10.49 -31.72
N ASN A 1031 34.19 -10.59 -32.50
CA ASN A 1031 33.26 -9.48 -32.76
C ASN A 1031 32.33 -9.29 -31.55
N CYS A 1032 32.75 -8.43 -30.63
CA CYS A 1032 31.99 -8.08 -29.45
C CYS A 1032 31.07 -6.88 -29.69
N ALA A 1033 29.90 -6.91 -29.04
CA ALA A 1033 29.00 -5.77 -28.95
C ALA A 1033 29.13 -5.14 -27.56
N SER A 1034 28.85 -3.84 -27.47
CA SER A 1034 28.80 -3.13 -26.21
C SER A 1034 27.62 -2.18 -26.14
N PHE A 1035 27.16 -1.94 -24.91
CA PHE A 1035 26.19 -0.89 -24.62
C PHE A 1035 26.57 -0.19 -23.31
N THR A 1036 26.08 1.04 -23.16
CA THR A 1036 26.39 1.89 -22.02
C THR A 1036 25.11 2.21 -21.26
N CYS A 1037 25.17 2.05 -19.94
CA CYS A 1037 24.14 2.43 -18.99
C CYS A 1037 24.66 3.59 -18.16
N SER A 1038 23.97 4.72 -18.19
CA SER A 1038 24.24 5.78 -17.22
C SER A 1038 23.61 5.36 -15.89
N LEU A 1039 24.36 5.42 -14.80
CA LEU A 1039 23.93 5.05 -13.45
C LEU A 1039 23.69 6.36 -12.68
N PRO A 1040 22.47 6.59 -12.16
CA PRO A 1040 22.16 7.80 -11.41
C PRO A 1040 22.85 7.81 -10.05
N GLU A 1041 22.82 8.97 -9.41
CA GLU A 1041 23.35 9.16 -8.06
C GLU A 1041 22.57 8.30 -7.06
N ALA A 1042 23.18 7.20 -6.60
CA ALA A 1042 22.59 6.30 -5.62
C ALA A 1042 23.69 5.53 -4.86
N ASN A 1043 23.38 5.15 -3.62
CA ASN A 1043 24.26 4.31 -2.79
C ASN A 1043 24.45 2.92 -3.44
N ILE A 1044 23.35 2.34 -3.92
CA ILE A 1044 23.31 1.04 -4.60
C ILE A 1044 22.67 1.22 -5.96
N ASN A 1045 23.32 0.72 -7.00
CA ASN A 1045 22.76 0.62 -8.35
C ASN A 1045 22.82 -0.83 -8.82
N GLN A 1046 21.71 -1.35 -9.34
CA GLN A 1046 21.65 -2.71 -9.88
C GLN A 1046 21.22 -2.71 -11.34
N VAL A 1047 22.03 -3.36 -12.18
CA VAL A 1047 21.78 -3.55 -13.62
C VAL A 1047 21.67 -5.04 -13.91
N ASN A 1048 20.47 -5.48 -14.28
CA ASN A 1048 20.18 -6.86 -14.62
C ASN A 1048 20.09 -7.01 -16.13
N ILE A 1049 20.90 -7.92 -16.69
CA ILE A 1049 21.07 -8.12 -18.12
C ILE A 1049 20.70 -9.56 -18.46
N THR A 1050 19.82 -9.74 -19.42
CA THR A 1050 19.37 -11.06 -19.89
C THR A 1050 19.85 -11.31 -21.31
N PHE A 1051 20.72 -12.30 -21.45
CA PHE A 1051 21.17 -12.85 -22.72
C PHE A 1051 20.42 -14.14 -23.03
N ARG A 1052 20.35 -14.53 -24.30
CA ARG A 1052 20.04 -15.89 -24.73
C ARG A 1052 21.22 -16.47 -25.49
N VAL A 1053 21.60 -17.71 -25.17
CA VAL A 1053 22.65 -18.42 -25.90
C VAL A 1053 22.08 -18.92 -27.22
N TRP A 1054 22.75 -18.59 -28.33
CA TRP A 1054 22.35 -19.05 -29.66
C TRP A 1054 22.76 -20.51 -29.88
N LYS A 1055 21.97 -21.45 -29.35
CA LYS A 1055 22.25 -22.89 -29.40
C LYS A 1055 22.55 -23.42 -30.81
N PRO A 1056 21.88 -22.98 -31.90
CA PRO A 1056 22.20 -23.45 -33.26
C PRO A 1056 23.67 -23.30 -33.68
N THR A 1057 24.40 -22.33 -33.11
CA THR A 1057 25.82 -22.10 -33.41
C THR A 1057 26.72 -23.21 -32.91
N PHE A 1058 26.30 -23.93 -31.86
CA PHE A 1058 27.08 -24.94 -31.17
C PHE A 1058 26.76 -26.37 -31.64
N ILE A 1059 25.91 -26.53 -32.66
CA ILE A 1059 25.46 -27.84 -33.16
C ILE A 1059 26.27 -28.25 -34.39
N LYS A 1060 26.71 -29.51 -34.40
CA LYS A 1060 27.44 -30.13 -35.51
C LYS A 1060 26.44 -30.70 -36.52
N VAL A 1061 26.34 -30.10 -37.72
CA VAL A 1061 25.52 -30.64 -38.81
C VAL A 1061 26.31 -31.71 -39.58
N LYS A 1062 25.76 -32.93 -39.71
CA LYS A 1062 26.19 -33.91 -40.72
C LYS A 1062 25.29 -33.76 -41.94
N ILE A 1063 25.82 -33.20 -43.02
CA ILE A 1063 25.10 -33.12 -44.30
C ILE A 1063 25.20 -34.49 -45.00
N GLN A 1064 24.07 -35.19 -45.16
CA GLN A 1064 23.97 -36.31 -46.11
C GLN A 1064 23.68 -35.74 -47.50
N VAL A 1065 24.67 -35.82 -48.39
CA VAL A 1065 24.51 -35.44 -49.81
C VAL A 1065 23.90 -36.64 -50.56
N SER A 1066 22.61 -36.56 -50.90
CA SER A 1066 22.00 -37.46 -51.89
C SER A 1066 22.29 -36.92 -53.29
N LYS A 1067 23.08 -37.66 -54.07
CA LYS A 1067 23.46 -37.29 -55.44
C LYS A 1067 22.42 -37.81 -56.43
N GLU A 1068 21.77 -36.90 -57.17
CA GLU A 1068 20.95 -37.26 -58.34
C GLU A 1068 21.82 -37.87 -59.45
N SER A 1069 21.31 -38.94 -60.04
CA SER A 1069 21.92 -39.72 -61.11
C SER A 1069 22.04 -38.91 -62.40
N HIS A 1070 23.09 -39.16 -63.19
CA HIS A 1070 23.08 -39.34 -64.66
C HIS A 1070 24.48 -39.83 -65.09
N GLY A 1071 24.57 -40.98 -65.77
CA GLY A 1071 25.78 -41.47 -66.43
C GLY A 1071 25.99 -42.98 -66.30
N GLY A 1072 25.50 -43.74 -67.29
CA GLY A 1072 25.58 -45.21 -67.34
C GLY A 1072 27.01 -45.77 -67.37
N ILE A 1073 27.17 -46.96 -66.79
CA ILE A 1073 28.45 -47.67 -66.63
C ILE A 1073 28.84 -48.32 -67.96
N PRO A 1074 30.10 -48.16 -68.42
CA PRO A 1074 30.59 -48.77 -69.66
C PRO A 1074 30.47 -50.30 -69.66
N ILE A 1075 29.98 -50.86 -70.76
CA ILE A 1075 29.69 -52.31 -70.93
C ILE A 1075 30.90 -53.21 -70.60
N TRP A 1076 32.14 -52.72 -70.75
CA TRP A 1076 33.32 -53.50 -70.33
C TRP A 1076 33.31 -53.83 -68.84
N VAL A 1077 32.85 -52.92 -67.98
CA VAL A 1077 32.87 -53.12 -66.52
C VAL A 1077 31.93 -54.25 -66.13
N ILE A 1078 30.80 -54.42 -66.84
CA ILE A 1078 29.89 -55.54 -66.65
C ILE A 1078 30.55 -56.86 -67.10
N ILE A 1079 31.27 -56.86 -68.23
CA ILE A 1079 31.98 -58.05 -68.73
C ILE A 1079 33.10 -58.47 -67.77
N ILE A 1080 33.86 -57.52 -67.21
CA ILE A 1080 34.90 -57.81 -66.22
C ILE A 1080 34.28 -58.28 -64.90
N SER A 1081 33.19 -57.69 -64.43
CA SER A 1081 32.50 -58.15 -63.22
C SER A 1081 31.92 -59.55 -63.36
N ILE A 1082 31.42 -59.94 -64.55
CA ILE A 1082 30.96 -61.32 -64.80
C ILE A 1082 32.15 -62.29 -64.82
N LEU A 1083 33.27 -61.93 -65.45
CA LEU A 1083 34.48 -62.76 -65.46
C LEU A 1083 35.08 -62.94 -64.06
N ILE A 1084 35.14 -61.89 -63.25
CA ILE A 1084 35.61 -61.95 -61.86
C ILE A 1084 34.62 -62.76 -61.00
N GLY A 1085 33.32 -62.58 -61.21
CA GLY A 1085 32.28 -63.33 -60.50
C GLY A 1085 32.35 -64.84 -60.78
N LEU A 1086 32.56 -65.24 -62.03
CA LEU A 1086 32.75 -66.66 -62.40
C LEU A 1086 34.06 -67.23 -61.83
N LEU A 1087 35.11 -66.42 -61.75
CA LEU A 1087 36.39 -66.84 -61.18
C LEU A 1087 36.31 -67.04 -59.65
N ILE A 1088 35.59 -66.16 -58.95
CA ILE A 1088 35.31 -66.29 -57.52
C ILE A 1088 34.39 -67.50 -57.26
N LEU A 1089 33.38 -67.74 -58.10
CA LEU A 1089 32.50 -68.90 -57.97
C LEU A 1089 33.28 -70.21 -58.16
N ALA A 1090 34.19 -70.29 -59.14
CA ALA A 1090 35.07 -71.44 -59.34
C ALA A 1090 36.00 -71.67 -58.13
N LEU A 1091 36.48 -70.58 -57.51
CA LEU A 1091 37.34 -70.63 -56.33
C LEU A 1091 36.57 -71.07 -55.07
N VAL A 1092 35.32 -70.65 -54.91
CA VAL A 1092 34.42 -71.11 -53.85
C VAL A 1092 34.03 -72.58 -54.03
N ILE A 1093 33.78 -73.04 -55.26
CA ILE A 1093 33.54 -74.46 -55.56
C ILE A 1093 34.80 -75.29 -55.26
N PHE A 1094 35.99 -74.79 -55.57
CA PHE A 1094 37.25 -75.46 -55.23
C PHE A 1094 37.50 -75.53 -53.71
N ILE A 1095 37.17 -74.47 -52.97
CA ILE A 1095 37.27 -74.44 -51.50
C ILE A 1095 36.25 -75.39 -50.86
N LEU A 1096 34.99 -75.39 -51.33
CA LEU A 1096 33.96 -76.31 -50.83
C LEU A 1096 34.26 -77.77 -51.17
N TRP A 1097 34.91 -78.04 -52.31
CA TRP A 1097 35.38 -79.37 -52.68
C TRP A 1097 36.51 -79.87 -51.77
N LYS A 1098 37.34 -78.95 -51.21
CA LYS A 1098 38.41 -79.28 -50.26
C LYS A 1098 37.96 -79.43 -48.79
N VAL A 1099 36.72 -79.07 -48.46
CA VAL A 1099 36.22 -79.05 -47.06
C VAL A 1099 35.27 -80.22 -46.74
N ILE A 1100 34.79 -80.99 -47.74
CA ILE A 1100 33.66 -81.91 -47.55
C ILE A 1100 34.02 -83.42 -47.52
N PHE A 1101 35.26 -83.87 -47.75
CA PHE A 1101 35.64 -85.30 -47.62
C PHE A 1101 37.10 -85.51 -47.12
N PRO A 1102 37.40 -86.60 -46.39
CA PRO A 1102 37.83 -86.55 -44.99
C PRO A 1102 39.27 -87.05 -44.71
N ASP A 1103 39.72 -86.77 -43.48
CA ASP A 1103 40.55 -87.57 -42.56
C ASP A 1103 41.74 -88.41 -43.06
N PHE A 1104 42.87 -88.34 -42.34
CA PHE A 1104 43.41 -89.45 -41.52
C PHE A 1104 44.71 -89.01 -40.78
N TYR A 1105 44.67 -89.10 -39.43
CA TYR A 1105 45.73 -89.49 -38.45
C TYR A 1105 47.18 -88.90 -38.55
N CYS A 1106 48.05 -88.76 -37.53
CA CYS A 1106 48.16 -88.85 -36.05
C CYS A 1106 49.70 -88.82 -35.78
N ILE A 1107 50.32 -88.15 -34.78
CA ILE A 1107 50.82 -88.71 -33.48
C ILE A 1107 51.81 -87.70 -32.82
N ALA A 1108 51.59 -87.47 -31.51
CA ALA A 1108 52.41 -87.21 -30.30
C ALA A 1108 53.86 -86.62 -30.30
N PHE A 1109 54.18 -85.71 -29.34
CA PHE A 1109 54.73 -86.02 -27.98
C PHE A 1109 54.97 -84.74 -27.10
N ASN A 1110 54.56 -84.80 -25.81
CA ASN A 1110 55.11 -84.23 -24.53
C ASN A 1110 55.42 -82.71 -24.35
N THR A 1111 55.26 -82.03 -23.19
CA THR A 1111 55.08 -82.38 -21.75
C THR A 1111 54.71 -81.14 -20.88
N PHE A 1112 53.91 -81.32 -19.80
CA PHE A 1112 53.93 -80.68 -18.43
C PHE A 1112 53.71 -79.15 -18.23
N LYS A 1113 53.03 -78.57 -17.21
CA LYS A 1113 52.48 -78.99 -15.88
C LYS A 1113 51.60 -77.85 -15.25
N ASN A 1114 50.46 -78.21 -14.61
CA ASN A 1114 49.80 -77.73 -13.34
C ASN A 1114 49.66 -76.22 -12.97
N ASN A 1115 48.67 -75.73 -12.19
CA ASN A 1115 47.64 -76.25 -11.26
C ASN A 1115 46.62 -75.08 -11.02
N SER A 1116 45.28 -75.21 -10.93
CA SER A 1116 44.42 -75.65 -9.78
C SER A 1116 44.78 -74.96 -8.44
N VAL A 1117 43.88 -74.44 -7.58
CA VAL A 1117 42.58 -74.90 -7.00
C VAL A 1117 41.86 -73.59 -6.50
N VAL A 1118 40.54 -73.35 -6.48
CA VAL A 1118 39.43 -73.95 -5.69
C VAL A 1118 38.05 -73.50 -6.23
N ASN A 1119 37.08 -74.41 -6.09
CA ASN A 1119 35.67 -74.50 -6.52
C ASN A 1119 34.67 -73.37 -6.17
N GLY A 1120 33.63 -73.27 -7.02
CA GLY A 1120 32.19 -73.53 -6.72
C GLY A 1120 31.45 -72.61 -5.74
N SER A 1121 30.35 -71.93 -6.16
CA SER A 1121 28.93 -72.40 -6.12
C SER A 1121 28.38 -72.60 -4.69
N LEU A 1122 27.17 -72.25 -4.24
CA LEU A 1122 25.94 -71.65 -4.78
C LEU A 1122 25.02 -71.36 -3.54
N SER A 1123 24.14 -70.37 -3.61
CA SER A 1123 22.82 -70.24 -2.94
C SER A 1123 22.66 -70.31 -1.40
N LEU A 1124 22.08 -69.26 -0.78
CA LEU A 1124 20.71 -69.18 -0.20
C LEU A 1124 20.57 -68.08 0.88
N VAL A 1125 19.74 -67.07 0.55
CA VAL A 1125 18.56 -66.55 1.30
C VAL A 1125 18.68 -66.01 2.74
N CYS A 1126 18.19 -64.76 2.86
CA CYS A 1126 17.50 -64.05 3.97
C CYS A 1126 18.24 -63.39 5.15
N SER A 1127 18.27 -62.04 5.06
CA SER A 1127 17.77 -61.04 6.04
C SER A 1127 18.59 -60.83 7.35
N PRO A 1128 18.33 -59.74 8.14
CA PRO A 1128 19.26 -58.63 8.42
C PRO A 1128 19.58 -58.59 9.94
N PRO A 1129 19.96 -57.48 10.66
CA PRO A 1129 20.34 -56.11 10.29
C PRO A 1129 21.66 -55.57 10.97
N LYS A 1130 21.96 -54.31 10.63
CA LYS A 1130 22.91 -53.32 11.18
C LYS A 1130 23.37 -53.48 12.65
N PHE A 1131 24.65 -53.19 12.98
CA PHE A 1131 25.12 -51.86 13.49
C PHE A 1131 26.63 -51.80 13.86
N LYS A 1132 27.12 -50.56 13.77
CA LYS A 1132 28.37 -49.87 14.19
C LYS A 1132 29.28 -50.45 15.28
N ALA A 1133 30.58 -50.13 15.17
CA ALA A 1133 31.36 -49.12 15.92
C ALA A 1133 32.83 -49.22 15.44
N LYS A 1134 33.77 -48.27 15.54
CA LYS A 1134 34.03 -47.05 16.34
C LYS A 1134 35.16 -46.28 15.57
N PHE A 1135 35.17 -44.93 15.54
CA PHE A 1135 36.17 -44.01 16.16
C PHE A 1135 37.65 -44.28 15.81
N ASP A 1136 38.49 -43.28 15.54
CA ASP A 1136 38.55 -41.88 16.03
C ASP A 1136 38.47 -40.79 14.94
#